data_AF-A0A445G067-F1
#
_entry.id   AF-A0A445G067-F1
#
_cell.length_a   1.000
_cell.length_b   1.000
_cell.length_c   1.000
_cell.angle_alpha   90.00
_cell.angle_beta   90.00
_cell.angle_gamma   90.00
#
_symmetry.space_group_name_H-M   'P 1'
#
loop_
_entity.id
_entity.type
_entity.pdbx_description
1 polymer ?
#
loop_
_entity_poly.entity_id
_entity_poly.type
_entity_poly.pdbx_seq_one_letter_code
_entity_poly.pdbx_strand_id
1 'polypeptide(L)'
;MLHTHLLFPSPHSHASPFLFPSRTNALRSRTFPATSIRGDSSSLRFRSHGCRIRNSAENDVVSETEHSKLPFLVLLNCNENIISIIIAYFCSGAGLHVGHPLGYTATDILARYKRMQGYNVLHPMRWDAFGLPAEQYAIETGTHPKLNTVRNINRFRTQTQWIFLQLFKRGLAYQAEVPVNWCPALGTVLAIEEVIDGVSEWGGHPVIRKPVRQWMLKIIAYADCLLEDLDDLDWPESVKEMQRNWIGRSEGAEMEFCILDSDVKERDKKIIVYTARPDTIFGATYLVMAPEHPLLSSLVSIAQSKHVEDYVDFASRKSDLERTELQKTKTGGTELQFAGFLSSKEAALKVIEWAGKSGNGKRKVNYKLRDWLFARQRYWGEPIPVIFMDDNGETVPLCDTELPLTLPELNDFCPSGTGEPPLSKAVSWVKATDSLSGRPATRETNTMPQWAGSCWYYLRFMDPHNSKELVDKTKERYWSPVDVYVGGAEHAVLHLLYARFWHKVLYDIGVVSTKEPFQYVINQGIILGEVQYMACRDQDGNLISADSTGMLNDHKLEIIPVEKVMKSGDSFVLKEHPDIRLIARAHKMSTSSGNVVNPDDVVSEYGADSLRLYKMFMGPLRDSKKTWRLIVGSPLSDGTFKDRTVSVDEEPTIEQLRCHHKCIAKYSGNRGN
;
A
#
# COMPACT_ATOMS: atom_id res chain seq x y z
N MET A 1 47.45 12.46 52.65
CA MET A 1 46.63 12.15 53.84
C MET A 1 45.99 10.79 53.61
N LEU A 2 46.31 9.85 54.51
CA LEU A 2 45.76 8.51 54.79
C LEU A 2 44.83 7.83 53.75
N HIS A 3 45.18 6.67 53.15
CA HIS A 3 45.10 5.29 53.69
C HIS A 3 43.64 4.89 54.06
N THR A 4 43.04 3.75 53.64
CA THR A 4 43.59 2.37 53.64
C THR A 4 42.73 1.31 52.87
N HIS A 5 43.40 0.24 52.43
CA HIS A 5 43.07 -1.21 52.14
C HIS A 5 41.90 -1.66 51.22
N LEU A 6 42.07 -2.47 50.14
CA LEU A 6 42.66 -3.82 49.86
C LEU A 6 41.78 -5.04 50.25
N LEU A 7 41.30 -5.84 49.25
CA LEU A 7 41.65 -7.26 48.99
C LEU A 7 40.74 -7.96 47.92
N PHE A 8 41.39 -8.80 47.10
CA PHE A 8 40.98 -9.70 45.98
C PHE A 8 40.15 -10.94 46.44
N PRO A 9 39.55 -11.84 45.59
CA PRO A 9 40.12 -12.39 44.35
C PRO A 9 39.19 -12.78 43.16
N SER A 10 39.83 -13.09 42.02
CA SER A 10 39.23 -13.85 40.90
C SER A 10 39.10 -15.34 41.24
N PRO A 11 38.29 -16.09 40.48
CA PRO A 11 38.94 -17.16 39.71
C PRO A 11 38.41 -17.30 38.28
N HIS A 12 39.34 -17.65 37.40
CA HIS A 12 39.11 -18.20 36.08
C HIS A 12 38.20 -19.44 36.11
N SER A 13 37.27 -19.53 35.15
CA SER A 13 36.92 -20.82 34.55
C SER A 13 36.59 -20.63 33.07
N HIS A 14 37.42 -21.23 32.22
CA HIS A 14 37.25 -21.37 30.79
C HIS A 14 35.86 -21.92 30.43
N ALA A 15 35.16 -21.27 29.50
CA ALA A 15 34.08 -21.88 28.74
C ALA A 15 34.50 -21.90 27.26
N SER A 16 34.88 -23.08 26.78
CA SER A 16 35.11 -23.38 25.37
C SER A 16 33.81 -23.22 24.56
N PRO A 17 33.89 -22.85 23.26
CA PRO A 17 32.72 -22.76 22.40
C PRO A 17 32.29 -24.18 22.01
N PHE A 18 31.08 -24.59 22.40
CA PHE A 18 30.52 -25.85 21.92
C PHE A 18 29.94 -25.68 20.52
N LEU A 19 30.55 -26.44 19.60
CA LEU A 19 30.18 -26.67 18.21
C LEU A 19 28.82 -27.39 18.09
N PHE A 20 28.07 -27.04 17.04
CA PHE A 20 26.94 -27.81 16.53
C PHE A 20 27.38 -29.20 16.05
N PRO A 21 26.62 -30.28 16.33
CA PRO A 21 26.67 -31.49 15.55
C PRO A 21 25.57 -31.52 14.48
N SER A 22 25.96 -32.01 13.31
CA SER A 22 25.18 -32.31 12.13
C SER A 22 24.21 -33.48 12.30
N ARG A 23 23.19 -33.47 11.45
CA ARG A 23 22.07 -34.42 11.25
C ARG A 23 22.36 -35.89 11.58
N THR A 24 21.39 -36.56 12.23
CA THR A 24 20.56 -37.68 11.74
C THR A 24 20.01 -38.49 12.91
N ASN A 25 18.68 -38.55 13.07
CA ASN A 25 17.95 -39.82 13.25
C ASN A 25 16.44 -39.58 13.39
N ALA A 26 15.70 -40.34 12.59
CA ALA A 26 14.26 -40.47 12.63
C ALA A 26 13.81 -41.10 13.96
N LEU A 27 12.78 -40.54 14.59
CA LEU A 27 11.97 -41.26 15.57
C LEU A 27 10.50 -40.85 15.43
N ARG A 28 9.70 -41.90 15.42
CA ARG A 28 8.31 -41.99 14.97
C ARG A 28 7.34 -41.27 15.91
N SER A 29 6.23 -40.86 15.29
CA SER A 29 4.99 -40.37 15.87
C SER A 29 4.52 -41.12 17.12
N ARG A 30 4.09 -40.34 18.12
CA ARG A 30 3.06 -40.75 19.08
C ARG A 30 2.01 -39.66 19.16
N THR A 31 0.89 -39.92 18.52
CA THR A 31 -0.39 -39.25 18.69
C THR A 31 -0.93 -39.53 20.10
N PHE A 32 -1.41 -38.49 20.80
CA PHE A 32 -2.33 -38.63 21.93
C PHE A 32 -3.61 -37.82 21.66
N PRO A 33 -4.80 -38.34 22.01
CA PRO A 33 -6.09 -37.83 21.55
C PRO A 33 -6.58 -36.63 22.35
N ALA A 34 -7.25 -35.72 21.66
CA ALA A 34 -8.02 -34.62 22.25
C ALA A 34 -9.23 -35.18 23.03
N THR A 35 -9.30 -34.87 24.32
CA THR A 35 -10.49 -35.12 25.16
C THR A 35 -11.33 -33.86 25.21
N SER A 36 -12.55 -33.96 24.71
CA SER A 36 -13.58 -32.91 24.82
C SER A 36 -14.15 -32.91 26.24
N ILE A 37 -14.19 -31.75 26.90
CA ILE A 37 -15.02 -31.54 28.09
C ILE A 37 -16.13 -30.57 27.71
N ARG A 38 -17.34 -31.10 27.54
CA ARG A 38 -18.60 -30.35 27.65
C ARG A 38 -18.84 -30.06 29.13
N GLY A 39 -19.14 -28.82 29.47
CA GLY A 39 -19.53 -28.40 30.81
C GLY A 39 -20.77 -27.49 30.72
N ASP A 40 -21.79 -27.90 31.44
CA ASP A 40 -23.20 -27.51 31.35
C ASP A 40 -23.54 -26.04 31.60
N SER A 41 -24.62 -25.63 30.94
CA SER A 41 -25.42 -24.45 31.22
C SER A 41 -26.07 -24.54 32.60
N SER A 42 -25.78 -23.60 33.48
CA SER A 42 -26.68 -23.24 34.58
C SER A 42 -26.75 -21.73 34.76
N SER A 43 -27.98 -21.28 34.89
CA SER A 43 -28.47 -19.90 34.93
C SER A 43 -28.01 -19.13 36.16
N LEU A 44 -27.52 -17.89 35.98
CA LEU A 44 -27.51 -16.88 37.03
C LEU A 44 -28.01 -15.54 36.47
N ARG A 45 -29.11 -15.06 37.06
CA ARG A 45 -29.84 -13.83 36.71
C ARG A 45 -29.11 -12.58 37.24
N PHE A 46 -29.31 -11.50 36.48
CA PHE A 46 -28.88 -10.11 36.67
C PHE A 46 -29.13 -9.49 38.06
N ARG A 47 -28.23 -8.57 38.45
CA ARG A 47 -28.57 -7.34 39.18
C ARG A 47 -27.87 -6.14 38.55
N SER A 48 -28.65 -5.24 37.96
CA SER A 48 -28.24 -3.91 37.52
C SER A 48 -28.18 -2.97 38.72
N HIS A 49 -27.08 -2.24 38.90
CA HIS A 49 -27.04 -1.03 39.72
C HIS A 49 -26.61 0.12 38.81
N GLY A 50 -27.55 1.03 38.56
CA GLY A 50 -27.30 2.23 37.77
C GLY A 50 -26.47 3.23 38.57
N CYS A 51 -25.38 3.72 37.99
CA CYS A 51 -24.67 4.90 38.46
C CYS A 51 -24.80 5.99 37.37
N ARG A 52 -25.48 7.09 37.72
CA ARG A 52 -25.53 8.33 36.91
C ARG A 52 -24.21 9.08 37.10
N ILE A 53 -23.46 9.33 36.03
CA ILE A 53 -22.34 10.27 36.04
C ILE A 53 -22.76 11.52 35.25
N ARG A 54 -22.59 12.69 35.88
CA ARG A 54 -22.89 14.02 35.33
C ARG A 54 -21.78 14.44 34.36
N ASN A 55 -22.17 15.00 33.21
CA ASN A 55 -21.27 15.69 32.28
C ASN A 55 -20.84 17.05 32.86
N SER A 56 -19.54 17.29 32.97
CA SER A 56 -18.96 18.63 32.98
C SER A 56 -17.81 18.64 31.97
N ALA A 57 -18.01 19.42 30.90
CA ALA A 57 -17.00 19.69 29.88
C ALA A 57 -16.07 20.78 30.38
N GLU A 58 -14.77 20.50 30.49
CA GLU A 58 -13.73 21.52 30.51
C GLU A 58 -12.67 21.14 29.47
N ASN A 59 -12.37 22.12 28.61
CA ASN A 59 -11.42 22.07 27.53
C ASN A 59 -10.01 22.31 28.09
N ASP A 60 -9.13 21.32 28.02
CA ASP A 60 -7.69 21.53 28.20
C ASP A 60 -6.93 21.22 26.91
N VAL A 61 -6.24 22.25 26.42
CA VAL A 61 -5.36 22.23 25.25
C VAL A 61 -4.04 21.59 25.66
N VAL A 62 -3.71 20.43 25.09
CA VAL A 62 -2.42 19.74 25.31
C VAL A 62 -1.51 19.94 24.10
N SER A 63 -0.29 20.40 24.34
CA SER A 63 0.73 20.77 23.34
C SER A 63 1.35 19.59 22.56
N GLU A 64 1.72 19.84 21.30
CA GLU A 64 2.19 18.92 20.24
C GLU A 64 3.41 18.01 20.53
N THR A 65 4.03 18.04 21.70
CA THR A 65 5.24 17.22 21.98
C THR A 65 4.96 15.86 22.64
N GLU A 66 3.73 15.56 23.06
CA GLU A 66 3.39 14.28 23.73
C GLU A 66 2.85 13.16 22.82
N HIS A 67 2.50 13.43 21.56
CA HIS A 67 1.93 12.41 20.66
C HIS A 67 2.90 11.26 20.29
N SER A 68 4.21 11.46 20.43
CA SER A 68 5.22 10.42 20.15
C SER A 68 5.41 9.38 21.26
N LYS A 69 4.78 9.57 22.44
CA LYS A 69 4.95 8.72 23.63
C LYS A 69 3.65 8.06 24.12
N LEU A 70 2.56 8.16 23.38
CA LEU A 70 1.30 7.55 23.78
C LEU A 70 1.39 6.02 23.65
N PRO A 71 1.15 5.24 24.72
CA PRO A 71 0.96 3.80 24.60
C PRO A 71 -0.27 3.54 23.71
N PHE A 72 -0.21 2.43 22.99
CA PHE A 72 -1.14 1.83 22.03
C PHE A 72 -2.66 1.82 22.36
N LEU A 73 -3.09 2.44 23.47
CA LEU A 73 -4.35 2.16 24.15
C LEU A 73 -5.29 3.36 24.38
N VAL A 74 -4.86 4.58 24.10
CA VAL A 74 -5.76 5.74 24.20
C VAL A 74 -6.20 6.12 22.80
N LEU A 75 -7.47 5.84 22.50
CA LEU A 75 -8.38 6.47 21.54
C LEU A 75 -9.48 5.45 21.22
N LEU A 76 -10.65 5.94 20.79
CA LEU A 76 -11.93 5.22 20.65
C LEU A 76 -12.76 5.22 21.94
N ASN A 77 -13.37 6.38 22.19
CA ASN A 77 -14.55 6.52 23.02
C ASN A 77 -15.75 6.45 22.05
N CYS A 78 -16.18 5.24 21.68
CA CYS A 78 -17.35 5.07 20.82
C CYS A 78 -18.60 4.98 21.71
N ASN A 79 -19.64 5.74 21.37
CA ASN A 79 -20.87 5.92 22.16
C ASN A 79 -21.69 4.62 22.37
N GLU A 80 -21.25 3.51 21.79
CA GLU A 80 -21.73 2.16 22.03
C GLU A 80 -20.49 1.25 22.13
N ASN A 81 -20.48 0.24 23.01
CA ASN A 81 -19.36 -0.69 23.24
C ASN A 81 -19.08 -1.58 22.00
N ILE A 82 -18.69 -0.99 20.88
CA ILE A 82 -18.48 -1.62 19.58
C ILE A 82 -17.14 -1.14 19.03
N ILE A 83 -16.37 -2.03 18.41
CA ILE A 83 -15.14 -1.68 17.72
C ILE A 83 -14.90 -2.63 16.54
N SER A 84 -14.44 -2.07 15.42
CA SER A 84 -14.05 -2.77 14.21
C SER A 84 -12.56 -2.54 13.92
N ILE A 85 -11.84 -3.65 13.72
CA ILE A 85 -10.38 -3.65 13.54
C ILE A 85 -10.07 -4.42 12.28
N ILE A 86 -9.47 -3.76 11.29
CA ILE A 86 -9.19 -4.34 9.98
C ILE A 86 -7.71 -4.23 9.64
N ILE A 87 -7.20 -5.25 8.94
CA ILE A 87 -5.84 -5.33 8.45
C ILE A 87 -5.84 -5.67 6.97
N ALA A 88 -5.03 -4.96 6.18
CA ALA A 88 -4.80 -5.33 4.79
C ALA A 88 -3.84 -6.51 4.69
N TYR A 89 -4.17 -7.45 3.81
CA TYR A 89 -3.31 -8.57 3.51
C TYR A 89 -3.42 -9.03 2.06
N PHE A 90 -2.28 -9.43 1.52
CA PHE A 90 -2.10 -9.98 0.19
C PHE A 90 -1.59 -11.41 0.29
N CYS A 91 -2.35 -12.37 -0.25
CA CYS A 91 -1.90 -13.75 -0.32
C CYS A 91 -0.99 -13.92 -1.54
N SER A 92 0.30 -13.64 -1.38
CA SER A 92 1.29 -14.19 -2.30
C SER A 92 1.40 -15.70 -2.03
N GLY A 93 1.29 -16.53 -3.07
CA GLY A 93 1.26 -17.99 -2.94
C GLY A 93 2.55 -18.63 -2.40
N ALA A 94 3.59 -17.83 -2.13
CA ALA A 94 4.90 -18.29 -1.69
C ALA A 94 5.05 -18.54 -0.18
N GLY A 95 3.95 -18.51 0.59
CA GLY A 95 3.94 -18.76 2.03
C GLY A 95 4.08 -17.50 2.90
N LEU A 96 3.85 -17.65 4.22
CA LEU A 96 3.99 -16.55 5.17
C LEU A 96 5.47 -16.30 5.51
N HIS A 97 5.84 -15.04 5.76
CA HIS A 97 7.10 -14.69 6.43
C HIS A 97 6.81 -13.96 7.75
N VAL A 98 7.78 -13.88 8.67
CA VAL A 98 7.59 -13.29 10.01
C VAL A 98 7.11 -11.82 10.02
N GLY A 99 7.22 -11.10 8.90
CA GLY A 99 6.65 -9.77 8.72
C GLY A 99 5.12 -9.77 8.69
N HIS A 100 4.50 -10.78 8.07
CA HIS A 100 3.04 -10.84 7.95
C HIS A 100 2.32 -10.89 9.31
N PRO A 101 2.72 -11.75 10.28
CA PRO A 101 2.03 -11.78 11.56
C PRO A 101 2.33 -10.59 12.48
N LEU A 102 3.14 -9.60 12.09
CA LEU A 102 3.39 -8.42 12.93
C LEU A 102 2.11 -7.61 13.14
N GLY A 103 1.46 -7.20 12.05
CA GLY A 103 0.18 -6.48 12.09
C GLY A 103 -0.93 -7.31 12.72
N TYR A 104 -0.98 -8.61 12.40
CA TYR A 104 -1.96 -9.52 12.99
C TYR A 104 -1.79 -9.68 14.49
N THR A 105 -0.55 -9.76 14.98
CA THR A 105 -0.27 -9.86 16.42
C THR A 105 -0.73 -8.59 17.14
N ALA A 106 -0.41 -7.42 16.59
CA ALA A 106 -0.81 -6.14 17.17
C ALA A 106 -2.34 -5.99 17.22
N THR A 107 -3.03 -6.28 16.11
CA THR A 107 -4.49 -6.19 16.03
C THR A 107 -5.20 -7.23 16.88
N ASP A 108 -4.68 -8.47 16.99
CA ASP A 108 -5.23 -9.49 17.90
C ASP A 108 -5.07 -9.10 19.37
N ILE A 109 -3.95 -8.46 19.75
CA ILE A 109 -3.78 -7.90 21.11
C ILE A 109 -4.85 -6.84 21.38
N LEU A 110 -5.05 -5.89 20.46
CA LEU A 110 -6.07 -4.85 20.60
C LEU A 110 -7.48 -5.44 20.68
N ALA A 111 -7.79 -6.39 19.80
CA ALA A 111 -9.08 -7.08 19.74
C ALA A 111 -9.38 -7.79 21.08
N ARG A 112 -8.41 -8.54 21.62
CA ARG A 112 -8.55 -9.20 22.93
C ARG A 112 -8.71 -8.21 24.06
N TYR A 113 -7.90 -7.16 24.08
CA TYR A 113 -7.97 -6.11 25.09
C TYR A 113 -9.36 -5.46 25.12
N LYS A 114 -9.87 -5.02 23.97
CA LYS A 114 -11.21 -4.42 23.87
C LYS A 114 -12.32 -5.41 24.20
N ARG A 115 -12.17 -6.69 23.81
CA ARG A 115 -13.11 -7.74 24.19
C ARG A 115 -13.16 -7.95 25.71
N MET A 116 -12.02 -7.91 26.39
CA MET A 116 -11.94 -8.00 27.86
C MET A 116 -12.56 -6.78 28.56
N GLN A 117 -12.59 -5.62 27.90
CA GLN A 117 -13.30 -4.42 28.37
C GLN A 117 -14.83 -4.47 28.13
N GLY A 118 -15.35 -5.54 27.53
CA GLY A 118 -16.79 -5.70 27.26
C GLY A 118 -17.26 -5.16 25.91
N TYR A 119 -16.34 -4.82 24.99
CA TYR A 119 -16.70 -4.39 23.64
C TYR A 119 -17.15 -5.57 22.77
N ASN A 120 -18.05 -5.29 21.83
CA ASN A 120 -18.31 -6.13 20.66
C ASN A 120 -17.25 -5.83 19.61
N VAL A 121 -16.40 -6.82 19.34
CA VAL A 121 -15.21 -6.65 18.50
C VAL A 121 -15.40 -7.38 17.18
N LEU A 122 -15.28 -6.66 16.06
CA LEU A 122 -15.17 -7.22 14.72
C LEU A 122 -13.69 -7.21 14.29
N HIS A 123 -13.06 -8.39 14.27
CA HIS A 123 -11.65 -8.58 13.84
C HIS A 123 -11.56 -9.69 12.78
N PRO A 124 -11.87 -9.37 11.51
CA PRO A 124 -11.97 -10.33 10.42
C PRO A 124 -10.61 -10.56 9.71
N MET A 125 -10.53 -11.68 8.99
CA MET A 125 -9.36 -12.09 8.19
C MET A 125 -9.76 -12.22 6.71
N ARG A 126 -8.86 -11.87 5.77
CA ARG A 126 -9.11 -11.95 4.31
C ARG A 126 -8.13 -12.88 3.59
N TRP A 127 -8.59 -13.38 2.44
CA TRP A 127 -7.76 -13.86 1.33
C TRP A 127 -7.93 -12.93 0.14
N ASP A 128 -6.88 -12.25 -0.31
CA ASP A 128 -6.90 -11.51 -1.58
C ASP A 128 -6.55 -12.44 -2.72
N ALA A 129 -7.58 -13.02 -3.34
CA ALA A 129 -7.43 -14.20 -4.21
C ALA A 129 -7.41 -13.87 -5.72
N PHE A 130 -7.52 -12.60 -6.12
CA PHE A 130 -7.55 -12.16 -7.52
C PHE A 130 -6.31 -11.35 -7.90
N GLY A 131 -6.01 -11.32 -9.20
CA GLY A 131 -4.99 -10.49 -9.82
C GLY A 131 -3.58 -11.08 -9.85
N LEU A 132 -2.61 -10.20 -10.14
CA LEU A 132 -1.25 -10.54 -10.56
C LEU A 132 -0.52 -11.52 -9.64
N PRO A 133 -0.53 -11.36 -8.29
CA PRO A 133 0.22 -12.25 -7.40
C PRO A 133 -0.30 -13.68 -7.39
N ALA A 134 -1.63 -13.86 -7.41
CA ALA A 134 -2.25 -15.18 -7.43
C ALA A 134 -2.06 -15.87 -8.78
N GLU A 135 -2.16 -15.11 -9.87
CA GLU A 135 -1.95 -15.63 -11.22
C GLU A 135 -0.50 -16.01 -11.49
N GLN A 136 0.46 -15.17 -11.07
CA GLN A 136 1.89 -15.41 -11.26
C GLN A 136 2.30 -16.72 -10.55
N TYR A 137 1.84 -16.92 -9.33
CA TYR A 137 2.06 -18.17 -8.61
C TYR A 137 1.43 -19.38 -9.30
N ALA A 138 0.22 -19.24 -9.85
CA ALA A 138 -0.43 -20.31 -10.61
C ALA A 138 0.32 -20.67 -11.89
N ILE A 139 0.88 -19.67 -12.59
CA ILE A 139 1.76 -19.87 -13.76
C ILE A 139 3.03 -20.61 -13.33
N GLU A 140 3.68 -20.19 -12.26
CA GLU A 140 4.92 -20.80 -11.75
C GLU A 140 4.72 -22.26 -11.28
N THR A 141 3.55 -22.58 -10.72
CA THR A 141 3.25 -23.89 -10.13
C THR A 141 2.42 -24.82 -11.03
N GLY A 142 1.92 -24.32 -12.16
CA GLY A 142 1.03 -25.07 -13.06
C GLY A 142 -0.32 -25.48 -12.45
N THR A 143 -0.71 -24.89 -11.31
CA THR A 143 -1.95 -25.24 -10.59
C THR A 143 -3.05 -24.23 -10.90
N HIS A 144 -4.24 -24.71 -11.28
CA HIS A 144 -5.34 -23.82 -11.67
C HIS A 144 -5.81 -22.95 -10.47
N PRO A 145 -5.89 -21.61 -10.60
CA PRO A 145 -6.17 -20.70 -9.48
C PRO A 145 -7.52 -20.94 -8.75
N LYS A 146 -8.51 -21.48 -9.48
CA LYS A 146 -9.87 -21.76 -8.97
C LYS A 146 -9.93 -22.79 -7.84
N LEU A 147 -8.95 -23.69 -7.72
CA LEU A 147 -9.01 -24.79 -6.75
C LEU A 147 -9.01 -24.34 -5.27
N ASN A 148 -8.63 -23.09 -4.97
CA ASN A 148 -8.41 -22.64 -3.60
C ASN A 148 -9.59 -21.95 -2.89
N THR A 149 -10.62 -21.37 -3.54
CA THR A 149 -11.71 -20.64 -2.80
C THR A 149 -13.02 -20.38 -3.58
N VAL A 150 -13.65 -21.37 -4.24
CA VAL A 150 -14.74 -21.11 -5.23
C VAL A 150 -15.99 -20.35 -4.72
N ARG A 151 -16.50 -20.65 -3.51
CA ARG A 151 -17.82 -20.13 -3.07
C ARG A 151 -17.80 -18.65 -2.66
N ASN A 152 -16.82 -18.25 -1.85
CA ASN A 152 -16.70 -16.85 -1.38
C ASN A 152 -16.24 -15.92 -2.51
N ILE A 153 -15.42 -16.44 -3.41
CA ILE A 153 -14.98 -15.76 -4.63
C ILE A 153 -16.16 -15.34 -5.51
N ASN A 154 -17.09 -16.25 -5.82
CA ASN A 154 -18.17 -15.95 -6.76
C ASN A 154 -19.09 -14.82 -6.27
N ARG A 155 -19.29 -14.76 -4.95
CA ARG A 155 -20.11 -13.70 -4.35
C ARG A 155 -19.39 -12.36 -4.31
N PHE A 156 -18.11 -12.37 -3.95
CA PHE A 156 -17.27 -11.17 -3.99
C PHE A 156 -17.19 -10.58 -5.41
N ARG A 157 -17.04 -11.44 -6.44
CA ARG A 157 -17.11 -11.06 -7.86
C ARG A 157 -18.39 -10.33 -8.22
N THR A 158 -19.55 -10.86 -7.81
CA THR A 158 -20.87 -10.25 -8.08
C THR A 158 -20.90 -8.79 -7.59
N GLN A 159 -20.36 -8.57 -6.39
CA GLN A 159 -20.39 -7.27 -5.74
C GLN A 159 -19.38 -6.29 -6.34
N THR A 160 -18.16 -6.73 -6.65
CA THR A 160 -17.18 -5.90 -7.37
C THR A 160 -17.72 -5.48 -8.74
N GLN A 161 -18.35 -6.40 -9.48
CA GLN A 161 -19.01 -6.11 -10.76
C GLN A 161 -20.14 -5.10 -10.61
N TRP A 162 -20.97 -5.26 -9.57
CA TRP A 162 -22.04 -4.32 -9.30
C TRP A 162 -21.52 -2.91 -9.00
N ILE A 163 -20.43 -2.76 -8.22
CA ILE A 163 -19.81 -1.45 -7.94
C ILE A 163 -19.32 -0.80 -9.24
N PHE A 164 -18.67 -1.57 -10.11
CA PHE A 164 -18.25 -1.07 -11.43
C PHE A 164 -19.44 -0.57 -12.27
N LEU A 165 -20.57 -1.29 -12.27
CA LEU A 165 -21.78 -0.82 -12.95
C LEU A 165 -22.30 0.50 -12.38
N GLN A 166 -22.22 0.71 -11.06
CA GLN A 166 -22.60 2.00 -10.46
C GLN A 166 -21.65 3.13 -10.87
N LEU A 167 -20.33 2.85 -10.93
CA LEU A 167 -19.33 3.79 -11.44
C LEU A 167 -19.60 4.15 -12.92
N PHE A 168 -19.92 3.15 -13.75
CA PHE A 168 -20.23 3.34 -15.17
C PHE A 168 -21.51 4.15 -15.38
N LYS A 169 -22.61 3.80 -14.69
CA LYS A 169 -23.91 4.51 -14.77
C LYS A 169 -23.79 6.00 -14.38
N ARG A 170 -22.75 6.38 -13.62
CA ARG A 170 -22.45 7.76 -13.21
C ARG A 170 -21.42 8.47 -14.09
N GLY A 171 -20.94 7.84 -15.16
CA GLY A 171 -19.88 8.40 -16.02
C GLY A 171 -18.51 8.50 -15.33
N LEU A 172 -18.31 7.73 -14.26
CA LEU A 172 -17.04 7.63 -13.52
C LEU A 172 -16.16 6.48 -14.04
N ALA A 173 -16.72 5.46 -14.68
CA ALA A 173 -15.96 4.48 -15.46
C ALA A 173 -16.16 4.75 -16.96
N TYR A 174 -15.07 4.87 -17.73
CA TYR A 174 -15.12 5.16 -19.16
C TYR A 174 -13.95 4.51 -19.92
N GLN A 175 -14.09 4.34 -21.23
CA GLN A 175 -12.99 3.91 -22.10
C GLN A 175 -12.32 5.10 -22.77
N ALA A 176 -10.99 5.09 -22.81
CA ALA A 176 -10.20 6.05 -23.57
C ALA A 176 -8.96 5.40 -24.18
N GLU A 177 -8.55 5.88 -25.35
CA GLU A 177 -7.24 5.57 -25.91
C GLU A 177 -6.23 6.53 -25.29
N VAL A 178 -5.40 6.00 -24.40
CA VAL A 178 -4.38 6.77 -23.69
C VAL A 178 -3.04 6.05 -23.79
N PRO A 179 -1.92 6.79 -23.82
CA PRO A 179 -0.62 6.17 -23.63
C PRO A 179 -0.59 5.59 -22.22
N VAL A 180 -0.45 4.27 -22.13
CA VAL A 180 -0.42 3.49 -20.90
C VAL A 180 0.98 2.94 -20.65
N ASN A 181 1.25 2.64 -19.38
CA ASN A 181 2.43 1.91 -18.95
C ASN A 181 2.23 0.43 -19.26
N TRP A 182 2.98 -0.11 -20.22
CA TRP A 182 2.91 -1.51 -20.66
C TRP A 182 4.17 -2.26 -20.22
N CYS A 183 4.01 -3.38 -19.54
CA CYS A 183 5.11 -4.27 -19.19
C CYS A 183 5.13 -5.48 -20.15
N PRO A 184 6.10 -5.60 -21.08
CA PRO A 184 6.16 -6.71 -22.02
C PRO A 184 6.35 -8.08 -21.34
N ALA A 185 7.15 -8.13 -20.28
CA ALA A 185 7.41 -9.36 -19.53
C ALA A 185 6.16 -9.91 -18.83
N LEU A 186 5.32 -9.00 -18.31
CA LEU A 186 4.04 -9.34 -17.68
C LEU A 186 2.88 -9.41 -18.69
N GLY A 187 3.08 -8.94 -19.92
CA GLY A 187 2.05 -8.87 -20.96
C GLY A 187 0.82 -8.06 -20.56
N THR A 188 0.98 -6.98 -19.78
CA THR A 188 -0.16 -6.23 -19.25
C THR A 188 0.15 -4.76 -18.97
N VAL A 189 -0.89 -3.95 -18.91
CA VAL A 189 -0.81 -2.55 -18.46
C VAL A 189 -0.68 -2.45 -16.94
N LEU A 190 0.06 -1.44 -16.49
CA LEU A 190 0.28 -1.10 -15.09
C LEU A 190 -0.27 0.30 -14.81
N ALA A 191 -0.87 0.50 -13.64
CA ALA A 191 -1.19 1.84 -13.17
C ALA A 191 0.11 2.63 -12.90
N ILE A 192 0.03 3.97 -12.82
CA ILE A 192 1.20 4.83 -12.57
C ILE A 192 1.86 4.44 -11.24
N GLU A 193 1.03 4.15 -10.24
CA GLU A 193 1.43 3.76 -8.90
C GLU A 193 2.14 2.39 -8.85
N GLU A 194 1.94 1.53 -9.85
CA GLU A 194 2.57 0.19 -9.96
C GLU A 194 3.93 0.26 -10.69
N VAL A 195 4.36 1.46 -11.12
CA VAL A 195 5.64 1.70 -11.78
C VAL A 195 6.56 2.46 -10.82
N ILE A 196 7.59 1.78 -10.33
CA ILE A 196 8.58 2.34 -9.42
C ILE A 196 9.88 2.48 -10.21
N ASP A 197 10.38 3.70 -10.33
CA ASP A 197 11.62 4.00 -11.05
C ASP A 197 11.66 3.43 -12.49
N GLY A 198 10.55 3.52 -13.23
CA GLY A 198 10.45 3.08 -14.62
C GLY A 198 10.37 1.56 -14.82
N VAL A 199 10.40 0.78 -13.74
CA VAL A 199 10.19 -0.67 -13.74
C VAL A 199 8.91 -1.04 -13.00
N SER A 200 8.37 -2.22 -13.32
CA SER A 200 7.23 -2.79 -12.62
C SER A 200 7.57 -3.06 -11.14
N GLU A 201 6.67 -2.65 -10.23
CA GLU A 201 6.77 -3.02 -8.80
C GLU A 201 6.82 -4.55 -8.62
N TRP A 202 6.25 -5.28 -9.58
CA TRP A 202 6.27 -6.73 -9.67
C TRP A 202 7.36 -7.20 -10.64
N GLY A 203 8.39 -7.86 -10.10
CA GLY A 203 9.45 -8.49 -10.90
C GLY A 203 10.52 -7.55 -11.46
N GLY A 204 10.40 -6.23 -11.28
CA GLY A 204 11.44 -5.28 -11.70
C GLY A 204 11.63 -5.18 -13.22
N HIS A 205 10.60 -5.51 -13.99
CA HIS A 205 10.67 -5.54 -15.45
C HIS A 205 10.53 -4.13 -16.07
N PRO A 206 11.27 -3.80 -17.15
CA PRO A 206 11.12 -2.52 -17.85
C PRO A 206 9.71 -2.26 -18.35
N VAL A 207 9.30 -1.00 -18.29
CA VAL A 207 7.97 -0.52 -18.70
C VAL A 207 8.08 0.45 -19.87
N ILE A 208 7.26 0.22 -20.90
CA ILE A 208 7.23 1.05 -22.12
C ILE A 208 5.89 1.78 -22.24
N ARG A 209 5.86 2.89 -22.99
CA ARG A 209 4.63 3.63 -23.28
C ARG A 209 3.99 3.08 -24.56
N LYS A 210 2.72 2.70 -24.49
CA LYS A 210 1.97 2.24 -25.67
C LYS A 210 0.56 2.86 -25.65
N PRO A 211 0.07 3.43 -26.76
CA PRO A 211 -1.34 3.80 -26.85
C PRO A 211 -2.21 2.54 -26.84
N VAL A 212 -3.10 2.43 -25.86
CA VAL A 212 -4.03 1.30 -25.75
C VAL A 212 -5.38 1.83 -25.29
N ARG A 213 -6.46 1.41 -25.95
CA ARG A 213 -7.82 1.65 -25.48
C ARG A 213 -8.07 0.85 -24.21
N GLN A 214 -8.37 1.52 -23.11
CA GLN A 214 -8.47 0.91 -21.77
C GLN A 214 -9.59 1.55 -20.94
N TRP A 215 -10.04 0.83 -19.91
CA TRP A 215 -10.95 1.36 -18.89
C TRP A 215 -10.21 2.21 -17.87
N MET A 216 -10.76 3.39 -17.62
CA MET A 216 -10.28 4.34 -16.62
C MET A 216 -11.39 4.67 -15.61
N LEU A 217 -11.00 4.88 -14.36
CA LEU A 217 -11.87 5.43 -13.33
C LEU A 217 -11.54 6.91 -13.10
N LYS A 218 -12.56 7.76 -13.22
CA LYS A 218 -12.49 9.22 -13.11
C LYS A 218 -12.33 9.69 -11.67
N ILE A 219 -11.26 9.27 -11.01
CA ILE A 219 -10.95 9.60 -9.62
C ILE A 219 -10.70 11.11 -9.43
N ILE A 220 -10.25 11.82 -10.48
CA ILE A 220 -10.04 13.27 -10.41
C ILE A 220 -11.34 14.02 -10.07
N ALA A 221 -12.50 13.47 -10.44
CA ALA A 221 -13.80 14.06 -10.08
C ALA A 221 -14.03 14.14 -8.55
N TYR A 222 -13.27 13.36 -7.78
CA TYR A 222 -13.31 13.34 -6.31
C TYR A 222 -12.02 13.94 -5.70
N ALA A 223 -11.13 14.56 -6.48
CA ALA A 223 -9.84 15.02 -5.98
C ALA A 223 -9.95 16.08 -4.87
N ASP A 224 -10.89 17.02 -4.99
CA ASP A 224 -11.11 18.05 -3.96
C ASP A 224 -11.64 17.43 -2.66
N CYS A 225 -12.69 16.60 -2.70
CA CYS A 225 -13.22 15.98 -1.48
C CYS A 225 -12.25 14.95 -0.86
N LEU A 226 -11.44 14.26 -1.68
CA LEU A 226 -10.35 13.42 -1.17
C LEU A 226 -9.27 14.23 -0.45
N LEU A 227 -9.05 15.49 -0.81
CA LEU A 227 -8.12 16.39 -0.13
C LEU A 227 -8.74 17.02 1.12
N GLU A 228 -9.94 17.58 1.00
CA GLU A 228 -10.61 18.29 2.10
C GLU A 228 -10.90 17.33 3.27
N ASP A 229 -11.45 16.15 2.98
CA ASP A 229 -11.80 15.18 4.03
C ASP A 229 -10.55 14.51 4.66
N LEU A 230 -9.30 14.76 4.21
CA LEU A 230 -8.08 14.27 4.88
C LEU A 230 -7.81 14.97 6.21
N ASP A 231 -8.22 16.23 6.34
CA ASP A 231 -7.88 17.04 7.50
C ASP A 231 -8.59 16.53 8.76
N ASP A 232 -9.82 16.00 8.60
CA ASP A 232 -10.65 15.44 9.68
C ASP A 232 -10.24 14.02 10.12
N LEU A 233 -9.31 13.36 9.41
CA LEU A 233 -8.90 11.98 9.69
C LEU A 233 -7.81 11.90 10.77
N ASP A 234 -7.92 10.96 11.71
CA ASP A 234 -6.85 10.71 12.69
C ASP A 234 -5.81 9.74 12.12
N TRP A 235 -5.14 10.20 11.06
CA TRP A 235 -4.13 9.44 10.32
C TRP A 235 -2.73 10.05 10.54
N PRO A 236 -1.65 9.26 10.40
CA PRO A 236 -0.29 9.80 10.50
C PRO A 236 -0.07 10.91 9.46
N GLU A 237 0.52 12.04 9.88
CA GLU A 237 0.69 13.20 8.99
C GLU A 237 1.52 12.85 7.74
N SER A 238 2.51 11.97 7.87
CA SER A 238 3.29 11.47 6.72
C SER A 238 2.42 10.78 5.66
N VAL A 239 1.34 10.10 6.06
CA VAL A 239 0.38 9.49 5.11
C VAL A 239 -0.49 10.55 4.45
N LYS A 240 -0.97 11.52 5.23
CA LYS A 240 -1.75 12.64 4.70
C LYS A 240 -0.92 13.44 3.69
N GLU A 241 0.31 13.79 4.04
CA GLU A 241 1.25 14.48 3.15
C GLU A 241 1.55 13.68 1.88
N MET A 242 1.77 12.36 1.98
CA MET A 242 1.93 11.50 0.79
C MET A 242 0.71 11.60 -0.13
N GLN A 243 -0.51 11.52 0.40
CA GLN A 243 -1.72 11.68 -0.42
C GLN A 243 -1.89 13.10 -0.96
N ARG A 244 -1.66 14.15 -0.16
CA ARG A 244 -1.73 15.54 -0.63
C ARG A 244 -0.76 15.81 -1.78
N ASN A 245 0.48 15.33 -1.65
CA ASN A 245 1.52 15.43 -2.68
C ASN A 245 1.21 14.59 -3.93
N TRP A 246 0.56 13.43 -3.75
CA TRP A 246 0.13 12.58 -4.85
C TRP A 246 -1.00 13.22 -5.65
N ILE A 247 -2.02 13.71 -4.95
CA ILE A 247 -3.15 14.39 -5.58
C ILE A 247 -2.67 15.68 -6.25
N GLY A 248 -1.82 16.45 -5.56
CA GLY A 248 -1.06 17.56 -6.11
C GLY A 248 -1.97 18.64 -6.71
N ARG A 249 -2.95 19.10 -5.93
CA ARG A 249 -3.83 20.21 -6.34
C ARG A 249 -3.02 21.49 -6.48
N SER A 250 -3.14 22.14 -7.62
CA SER A 250 -2.50 23.41 -7.93
C SER A 250 -3.54 24.37 -8.48
N GLU A 251 -3.53 25.60 -7.99
CA GLU A 251 -4.34 26.68 -8.53
C GLU A 251 -3.47 27.52 -9.45
N GLY A 252 -3.90 27.67 -10.69
CA GLY A 252 -3.16 28.41 -11.69
C GLY A 252 -4.07 29.02 -12.72
N ALA A 253 -3.54 29.21 -13.92
CA ALA A 253 -4.32 29.63 -15.07
C ALA A 253 -3.95 28.86 -16.33
N GLU A 254 -4.96 28.69 -17.19
CA GLU A 254 -4.74 28.40 -18.60
C GLU A 254 -4.53 29.71 -19.33
N MET A 255 -3.45 29.78 -20.10
CA MET A 255 -3.10 30.90 -20.96
C MET A 255 -3.20 30.45 -22.41
N GLU A 256 -3.76 31.31 -23.25
CA GLU A 256 -3.88 31.12 -24.69
C GLU A 256 -2.80 31.91 -25.42
N PHE A 257 -1.96 31.20 -26.17
CA PHE A 257 -0.91 31.79 -27.01
C PHE A 257 -1.30 31.67 -28.49
N CYS A 258 -1.40 32.80 -29.18
CA CYS A 258 -1.60 32.84 -30.63
C CYS A 258 -0.33 32.39 -31.35
N ILE A 259 -0.50 31.64 -32.44
CA ILE A 259 0.62 31.19 -33.28
C ILE A 259 0.78 32.20 -34.41
N LEU A 260 1.97 32.77 -34.53
CA LEU A 260 2.30 33.70 -35.61
C LEU A 260 2.83 32.93 -36.82
N ASP A 261 2.40 33.33 -38.02
CA ASP A 261 3.00 32.85 -39.27
C ASP A 261 4.30 33.61 -39.61
N SER A 262 4.99 33.21 -40.67
CA SER A 262 6.23 33.87 -41.15
C SER A 262 6.05 35.38 -41.41
N ASP A 263 4.83 35.81 -41.71
CA ASP A 263 4.47 37.23 -41.94
C ASP A 263 3.91 37.93 -40.68
N VAL A 264 4.10 37.35 -39.48
CA VAL A 264 3.61 37.88 -38.19
C VAL A 264 2.08 38.02 -38.15
N LYS A 265 1.37 37.23 -38.96
CA LYS A 265 -0.09 37.14 -38.92
C LYS A 265 -0.51 36.03 -37.97
N GLU A 266 -1.50 36.30 -37.14
CA GLU A 266 -2.06 35.28 -36.26
C GLU A 266 -2.72 34.17 -37.10
N ARG A 267 -2.34 32.92 -36.83
CA ARG A 267 -3.07 31.75 -37.29
C ARG A 267 -4.27 31.52 -36.39
N ASP A 268 -5.35 30.97 -36.93
CA ASP A 268 -6.56 30.60 -36.17
C ASP A 268 -6.32 29.55 -35.05
N LYS A 269 -5.13 28.94 -35.01
CA LYS A 269 -4.76 27.93 -34.01
C LYS A 269 -4.09 28.59 -32.81
N LYS A 270 -4.63 28.31 -31.62
CA LYS A 270 -4.08 28.74 -30.33
C LYS A 270 -3.45 27.58 -29.58
N ILE A 271 -2.36 27.86 -28.86
CA ILE A 271 -1.73 26.92 -27.93
C ILE A 271 -2.21 27.25 -26.53
N ILE A 272 -2.85 26.28 -25.87
CA ILE A 272 -3.34 26.43 -24.50
C ILE A 272 -2.30 25.84 -23.54
N VAL A 273 -1.82 26.65 -22.59
CA VAL A 273 -0.79 26.25 -21.64
C VAL A 273 -1.30 26.45 -20.22
N TYR A 274 -1.19 25.43 -19.39
CA TYR A 274 -1.42 25.56 -17.96
C TYR A 274 -0.14 25.99 -17.23
N THR A 275 -0.25 26.97 -16.32
CA THR A 275 0.83 27.33 -15.39
C THR A 275 0.30 27.47 -13.96
N ALA A 276 1.01 26.86 -13.01
CA ALA A 276 0.82 27.07 -11.57
C ALA A 276 1.54 28.33 -11.06
N ARG A 277 2.30 29.02 -11.93
CA ARG A 277 3.01 30.27 -11.66
C ARG A 277 2.62 31.34 -12.69
N PRO A 278 1.35 31.80 -12.68
CA PRO A 278 0.91 32.85 -13.60
C PRO A 278 1.63 34.17 -13.31
N ASP A 279 2.13 34.39 -12.09
CA ASP A 279 2.95 35.55 -11.72
C ASP A 279 4.19 35.72 -12.61
N THR A 280 4.74 34.64 -13.15
CA THR A 280 5.97 34.68 -13.98
C THR A 280 5.69 34.72 -15.48
N ILE A 281 4.44 34.93 -15.92
CA ILE A 281 4.06 34.81 -17.34
C ILE A 281 4.85 35.77 -18.26
N PHE A 282 5.15 36.97 -17.78
CA PHE A 282 5.92 37.98 -18.53
C PHE A 282 7.41 37.60 -18.70
N GLY A 283 7.88 36.59 -17.96
CA GLY A 283 9.22 36.03 -18.11
C GLY A 283 9.29 34.83 -19.06
N ALA A 284 8.17 34.41 -19.67
CA ALA A 284 8.15 33.29 -20.60
C ALA A 284 8.85 33.68 -21.93
N THR A 285 9.99 33.06 -22.23
CA THR A 285 10.79 33.34 -23.43
C THR A 285 10.55 32.34 -24.57
N TYR A 286 10.04 31.15 -24.26
CA TYR A 286 9.68 30.12 -25.24
C TYR A 286 8.62 29.17 -24.66
N LEU A 287 7.96 28.42 -25.54
CA LEU A 287 7.04 27.34 -25.18
C LEU A 287 7.68 26.00 -25.53
N VAL A 288 7.40 24.98 -24.71
CA VAL A 288 7.81 23.60 -24.95
C VAL A 288 6.57 22.76 -25.19
N MET A 289 6.58 21.95 -26.24
CA MET A 289 5.46 21.10 -26.64
C MET A 289 5.82 19.63 -26.46
N ALA A 290 4.86 18.82 -25.98
CA ALA A 290 5.05 17.38 -25.86
C ALA A 290 5.20 16.74 -27.26
N PRO A 291 6.07 15.72 -27.43
CA PRO A 291 6.22 14.99 -28.69
C PRO A 291 4.91 14.40 -29.23
N GLU A 292 3.98 14.06 -28.33
CA GLU A 292 2.69 13.46 -28.64
C GLU A 292 1.58 14.51 -28.87
N HIS A 293 1.91 15.81 -28.89
CA HIS A 293 0.90 16.87 -28.95
C HIS A 293 0.24 16.94 -30.34
N PRO A 294 -1.11 16.97 -30.45
CA PRO A 294 -1.82 16.89 -31.74
C PRO A 294 -1.47 17.99 -32.73
N LEU A 295 -1.11 19.19 -32.24
CA LEU A 295 -0.75 20.31 -33.10
C LEU A 295 0.69 20.25 -33.62
N LEU A 296 1.56 19.38 -33.08
CA LEU A 296 2.99 19.38 -33.37
C LEU A 296 3.26 19.23 -34.87
N SER A 297 2.67 18.23 -35.52
CA SER A 297 2.84 17.99 -36.96
C SER A 297 2.42 19.17 -37.84
N SER A 298 1.46 19.98 -37.36
CA SER A 298 0.99 21.17 -38.09
C SER A 298 1.84 22.43 -37.88
N LEU A 299 2.79 22.40 -36.94
CA LEU A 299 3.65 23.52 -36.58
C LEU A 299 5.10 23.35 -37.05
N VAL A 300 5.48 22.12 -37.40
CA VAL A 300 6.85 21.82 -37.81
C VAL A 300 7.07 22.27 -39.26
N SER A 301 8.19 22.95 -39.49
CA SER A 301 8.61 23.34 -40.84
C SER A 301 9.05 22.12 -41.65
N ILE A 302 8.91 22.17 -42.98
CA ILE A 302 9.33 21.08 -43.88
C ILE A 302 10.81 20.71 -43.66
N ALA A 303 11.66 21.70 -43.36
CA ALA A 303 13.09 21.51 -43.09
C ALA A 303 13.36 20.74 -41.78
N GLN A 304 12.47 20.81 -40.80
CA GLN A 304 12.64 20.19 -39.49
C GLN A 304 11.80 18.91 -39.30
N SER A 305 10.86 18.62 -40.22
CA SER A 305 9.93 17.48 -40.10
C SER A 305 10.63 16.18 -39.77
N LYS A 306 11.68 15.84 -40.53
CA LYS A 306 12.43 14.59 -40.33
C LYS A 306 13.10 14.52 -38.96
N HIS A 307 13.69 15.61 -38.48
CA HIS A 307 14.35 15.64 -37.17
C HIS A 307 13.34 15.54 -36.02
N VAL A 308 12.17 16.17 -36.17
CA VAL A 308 11.11 16.09 -35.17
C VAL A 308 10.48 14.70 -35.16
N GLU A 309 10.23 14.09 -36.32
CA GLU A 309 9.75 12.71 -36.43
C GLU A 309 10.71 11.73 -35.75
N ASP A 310 12.02 11.82 -36.05
CA ASP A 310 13.05 11.00 -35.40
C ASP A 310 13.06 11.20 -33.87
N TYR A 311 12.86 12.43 -33.39
CA TYR A 311 12.80 12.73 -31.97
C TYR A 311 11.52 12.22 -31.31
N VAL A 312 10.36 12.31 -31.98
CA VAL A 312 9.08 11.76 -31.50
C VAL A 312 9.19 10.25 -31.36
N ASP A 313 9.75 9.57 -32.36
CA ASP A 313 9.99 8.13 -32.32
C ASP A 313 10.96 7.76 -31.19
N PHE A 314 12.06 8.51 -31.04
CA PHE A 314 13.01 8.31 -29.94
C PHE A 314 12.37 8.51 -28.56
N ALA A 315 11.57 9.57 -28.40
CA ALA A 315 10.92 9.89 -27.14
C ALA A 315 9.82 8.87 -26.77
N SER A 316 9.13 8.30 -27.76
CA SER A 316 8.11 7.27 -27.54
C SER A 316 8.67 5.97 -26.95
N ARG A 317 9.97 5.70 -27.20
CA ARG A 317 10.68 4.49 -26.72
C ARG A 317 11.24 4.65 -25.31
N LYS A 318 11.15 5.84 -24.72
CA LYS A 318 11.64 6.12 -23.37
C LYS A 318 10.55 5.96 -22.32
N SER A 319 10.94 5.43 -21.17
CA SER A 319 10.13 5.43 -19.96
C SER A 319 10.05 6.84 -19.34
N ASP A 320 9.03 7.08 -18.49
CA ASP A 320 8.87 8.36 -17.79
C ASP A 320 10.07 8.68 -16.86
N LEU A 321 10.72 7.64 -16.32
CA LEU A 321 11.95 7.80 -15.54
C LEU A 321 13.08 8.35 -16.41
N GLU A 322 13.35 7.73 -17.57
CA GLU A 322 14.39 8.19 -18.50
C GLU A 322 14.12 9.60 -19.04
N ARG A 323 12.83 9.99 -19.15
CA ARG A 323 12.43 11.36 -19.49
C ARG A 323 12.70 12.35 -18.34
N THR A 324 12.62 11.90 -17.09
CA THR A 324 12.79 12.74 -15.89
C THR A 324 14.27 12.88 -15.49
N GLU A 325 15.09 11.84 -15.65
CA GLU A 325 16.52 11.87 -15.30
C GLU A 325 17.35 12.85 -16.15
N LEU A 326 16.91 13.12 -17.38
CA LEU A 326 17.53 14.12 -18.27
C LEU A 326 17.41 15.57 -17.75
N GLN A 327 16.63 15.83 -16.69
CA GLN A 327 16.49 17.16 -16.09
C GLN A 327 17.50 17.45 -14.95
N LYS A 328 18.46 16.56 -14.64
CA LYS A 328 19.37 16.70 -13.48
C LYS A 328 20.39 17.84 -13.59
N THR A 329 20.54 18.51 -14.73
CA THR A 329 21.32 19.76 -14.84
C THR A 329 20.40 20.97 -14.79
N LYS A 330 20.10 21.45 -13.58
CA LYS A 330 19.51 22.79 -13.36
C LYS A 330 20.54 23.69 -12.71
N THR A 331 21.19 24.54 -13.48
CA THR A 331 21.85 25.74 -12.97
C THR A 331 20.76 26.76 -12.63
N GLY A 332 20.60 27.05 -11.35
CA GLY A 332 19.64 28.04 -10.85
C GLY A 332 19.92 29.41 -11.45
N GLY A 333 18.99 29.90 -12.27
CA GLY A 333 18.97 31.27 -12.76
C GLY A 333 18.28 32.19 -11.76
N THR A 334 18.89 33.35 -11.56
CA THR A 334 18.52 34.44 -10.64
C THR A 334 17.08 34.91 -10.81
N GLU A 335 16.40 35.17 -9.69
CA GLU A 335 15.08 35.83 -9.65
C GLU A 335 15.17 37.22 -10.31
N LEU A 336 14.40 37.42 -11.38
CA LEU A 336 14.15 38.74 -11.96
C LEU A 336 12.84 39.29 -11.41
N GLN A 337 12.95 40.25 -10.48
CA GLN A 337 11.83 41.03 -9.97
C GLN A 337 11.33 42.00 -11.04
N PHE A 338 10.20 41.65 -11.69
CA PHE A 338 9.41 42.59 -12.49
C PHE A 338 7.97 42.66 -11.97
N ALA A 339 7.81 43.26 -10.78
CA ALA A 339 6.60 43.94 -10.30
C ALA A 339 6.90 44.45 -8.88
N GLY A 340 7.61 45.58 -8.77
CA GLY A 340 8.28 46.05 -7.55
C GLY A 340 7.45 46.33 -6.29
N PHE A 341 6.21 45.86 -6.15
CA PHE A 341 5.38 46.05 -4.93
C PHE A 341 4.39 44.93 -4.60
N LEU A 342 4.37 43.80 -5.32
CA LEU A 342 3.39 42.72 -5.07
C LEU A 342 4.09 41.42 -4.68
N SER A 343 3.53 40.70 -3.71
CA SER A 343 3.93 39.33 -3.44
C SER A 343 3.56 38.41 -4.60
N SER A 344 4.27 37.28 -4.79
CA SER A 344 3.97 36.32 -5.86
C SER A 344 2.51 35.86 -5.87
N LYS A 345 1.89 35.73 -4.69
CA LYS A 345 0.48 35.33 -4.56
C LYS A 345 -0.48 36.41 -5.06
N GLU A 346 -0.21 37.67 -4.77
CA GLU A 346 -1.01 38.80 -5.25
C GLU A 346 -0.80 39.03 -6.75
N ALA A 347 0.44 38.91 -7.23
CA ALA A 347 0.76 38.98 -8.65
C ALA A 347 0.04 37.88 -9.44
N ALA A 348 0.04 36.64 -8.93
CA ALA A 348 -0.67 35.53 -9.55
C ALA A 348 -2.16 35.81 -9.70
N LEU A 349 -2.83 36.30 -8.64
CA LEU A 349 -4.26 36.65 -8.69
C LEU A 349 -4.54 37.76 -9.72
N LYS A 350 -3.73 38.82 -9.75
CA LYS A 350 -3.90 39.91 -10.72
C LYS A 350 -3.66 39.48 -12.15
N VAL A 351 -2.67 38.61 -12.40
CA VAL A 351 -2.41 38.08 -13.74
C VAL A 351 -3.57 37.20 -14.20
N ILE A 352 -4.12 36.35 -13.31
CA ILE A 352 -5.30 35.53 -13.62
C ILE A 352 -6.49 36.43 -13.99
N GLU A 353 -6.73 37.50 -13.22
CA GLU A 353 -7.82 38.45 -13.49
C GLU A 353 -7.60 39.19 -14.82
N TRP A 354 -6.37 39.65 -15.08
CA TRP A 354 -5.99 40.29 -16.33
C TRP A 354 -6.20 39.35 -17.53
N ALA A 355 -5.73 38.11 -17.45
CA ALA A 355 -5.89 37.11 -18.52
C ALA A 355 -7.37 36.80 -18.80
N GLY A 356 -8.19 36.76 -17.74
CA GLY A 356 -9.65 36.63 -17.87
C GLY A 356 -10.29 37.82 -18.56
N LYS A 357 -9.88 39.05 -18.21
CA LYS A 357 -10.39 40.29 -18.81
C LYS A 357 -9.96 40.47 -20.27
N SER A 358 -8.75 40.07 -20.61
CA SER A 358 -8.23 40.18 -21.98
C SER A 358 -8.74 39.06 -22.90
N GLY A 359 -9.34 38.01 -22.33
CA GLY A 359 -9.77 36.82 -23.07
C GLY A 359 -8.61 35.91 -23.50
N ASN A 360 -7.41 36.11 -22.93
CA ASN A 360 -6.21 35.32 -23.23
C ASN A 360 -5.95 34.23 -22.18
N GLY A 361 -6.88 34.00 -21.27
CA GLY A 361 -6.76 32.93 -20.30
C GLY A 361 -7.90 32.88 -19.30
N LYS A 362 -7.86 31.87 -18.43
CA LYS A 362 -8.83 31.68 -17.36
C LYS A 362 -8.20 31.00 -16.16
N ARG A 363 -8.74 31.26 -14.98
CA ARG A 363 -8.39 30.51 -13.77
C ARG A 363 -8.69 29.02 -14.00
N LYS A 364 -7.74 28.16 -13.67
CA LYS A 364 -7.92 26.71 -13.71
C LYS A 364 -7.27 26.06 -12.50
N VAL A 365 -8.01 25.15 -11.88
CA VAL A 365 -7.45 24.20 -10.90
C VAL A 365 -6.98 22.98 -11.68
N ASN A 366 -5.78 22.51 -11.36
CA ASN A 366 -5.20 21.33 -11.96
C ASN A 366 -4.66 20.39 -10.88
N TYR A 367 -4.63 19.10 -11.19
CA TYR A 367 -4.18 18.06 -10.26
C TYR A 367 -3.02 17.30 -10.89
N LYS A 368 -2.08 16.85 -10.04
CA LYS A 368 -1.06 15.87 -10.43
C LYS A 368 -1.69 14.49 -10.63
N LEU A 369 -2.73 14.17 -9.85
CA LEU A 369 -3.51 12.94 -9.96
C LEU A 369 -3.98 12.72 -11.40
N ARG A 370 -3.87 11.48 -11.86
CA ARG A 370 -4.45 11.04 -13.14
C ARG A 370 -5.64 10.13 -12.87
N ASP A 371 -6.51 10.03 -13.87
CA ASP A 371 -7.58 9.04 -13.81
C ASP A 371 -6.97 7.63 -13.75
N TRP A 372 -7.59 6.78 -12.94
CA TRP A 372 -7.00 5.52 -12.55
C TRP A 372 -7.14 4.49 -13.67
N LEU A 373 -6.02 4.01 -14.20
CA LEU A 373 -5.97 2.92 -15.17
C LEU A 373 -6.44 1.61 -14.52
N PHE A 374 -7.63 1.17 -14.91
CA PHE A 374 -8.37 0.14 -14.18
C PHE A 374 -8.25 -1.24 -14.83
N ALA A 375 -8.50 -1.36 -16.13
CA ALA A 375 -8.49 -2.66 -16.81
C ALA A 375 -7.10 -3.34 -16.82
N ARG A 376 -7.09 -4.68 -16.90
CA ARG A 376 -5.90 -5.53 -17.03
C ARG A 376 -6.10 -6.60 -18.11
N GLN A 377 -5.06 -6.82 -18.94
CA GLN A 377 -5.04 -7.85 -20.00
C GLN A 377 -4.67 -9.22 -19.40
N ARG A 378 -5.39 -9.67 -18.37
CA ARG A 378 -5.06 -10.86 -17.60
C ARG A 378 -6.26 -11.78 -17.50
N TYR A 379 -6.02 -13.07 -17.31
CA TYR A 379 -7.09 -14.05 -17.13
C TYR A 379 -7.67 -13.96 -15.72
N TRP A 380 -6.80 -13.93 -14.70
CA TRP A 380 -7.21 -14.10 -13.31
C TRP A 380 -7.55 -12.77 -12.62
N GLY A 381 -8.64 -12.15 -13.06
CA GLY A 381 -9.28 -11.00 -12.41
C GLY A 381 -10.79 -11.04 -12.59
N GLU A 382 -11.52 -10.12 -11.96
CA GLU A 382 -12.96 -10.06 -12.14
C GLU A 382 -13.33 -9.59 -13.56
N PRO A 383 -14.18 -10.32 -14.32
CA PRO A 383 -14.64 -9.85 -15.63
C PRO A 383 -15.37 -8.52 -15.51
N ILE A 384 -15.05 -7.57 -16.39
CA ILE A 384 -15.76 -6.29 -16.46
C ILE A 384 -17.15 -6.55 -17.08
N PRO A 385 -18.26 -6.22 -16.40
CA PRO A 385 -19.61 -6.63 -16.79
C PRO A 385 -20.20 -5.70 -17.87
N VAL A 386 -19.51 -5.58 -19.00
CA VAL A 386 -19.90 -4.78 -20.17
C VAL A 386 -19.79 -5.59 -21.46
N ILE A 387 -20.65 -5.26 -22.41
CA ILE A 387 -20.66 -5.80 -23.76
C ILE A 387 -20.52 -4.66 -24.76
N PHE A 388 -19.93 -4.95 -25.92
CA PHE A 388 -19.82 -4.07 -27.06
C PHE A 388 -20.79 -4.56 -28.13
N MET A 389 -21.72 -3.71 -28.55
CA MET A 389 -22.68 -4.08 -29.58
C MET A 389 -21.95 -4.24 -30.93
N ASP A 390 -22.20 -5.34 -31.63
CA ASP A 390 -21.45 -5.66 -32.86
C ASP A 390 -21.79 -4.72 -34.03
N ASP A 391 -22.95 -4.06 -33.99
CA ASP A 391 -23.47 -3.21 -35.06
C ASP A 391 -22.93 -1.77 -35.02
N ASN A 392 -22.85 -1.16 -33.84
CA ASN A 392 -22.47 0.24 -33.66
C ASN A 392 -21.26 0.45 -32.73
N GLY A 393 -20.72 -0.62 -32.13
CA GLY A 393 -19.60 -0.56 -31.18
C GLY A 393 -19.95 0.12 -29.85
N GLU A 394 -21.24 0.33 -29.56
CA GLU A 394 -21.73 0.93 -28.32
C GLU A 394 -21.41 0.05 -27.13
N THR A 395 -20.92 0.67 -26.06
CA THR A 395 -20.61 -0.02 -24.81
C THR A 395 -21.83 -0.04 -23.91
N VAL A 396 -22.36 -1.22 -23.63
CA VAL A 396 -23.58 -1.43 -22.84
C VAL A 396 -23.24 -2.23 -21.57
N PRO A 397 -23.71 -1.79 -20.38
CA PRO A 397 -23.56 -2.55 -19.15
C PRO A 397 -24.48 -3.77 -19.15
N LEU A 398 -24.02 -4.89 -18.58
CA LEU A 398 -24.89 -6.03 -18.31
C LEU A 398 -25.99 -5.67 -17.30
N CYS A 399 -27.13 -6.37 -17.37
CA CYS A 399 -28.18 -6.22 -16.38
C CYS A 399 -27.73 -6.76 -15.02
N ASP A 400 -28.16 -6.12 -13.92
CA ASP A 400 -27.85 -6.54 -12.55
C ASP A 400 -28.28 -8.01 -12.27
N THR A 401 -29.32 -8.52 -12.96
CA THR A 401 -29.81 -9.91 -12.88
C THR A 401 -28.90 -10.94 -13.53
N GLU A 402 -27.98 -10.51 -14.41
CA GLU A 402 -27.03 -11.37 -15.10
C GLU A 402 -25.72 -11.54 -14.31
N LEU A 403 -25.60 -10.84 -13.17
CA LEU A 403 -24.45 -10.96 -12.29
C LEU A 403 -24.56 -12.22 -11.39
N PRO A 404 -23.43 -12.89 -11.06
CA PRO A 404 -22.07 -12.56 -11.49
C PRO A 404 -21.76 -13.02 -12.93
N LEU A 405 -21.03 -12.18 -13.66
CA LEU A 405 -20.34 -12.61 -14.88
C LEU A 405 -19.11 -13.45 -14.47
N THR A 406 -19.19 -14.76 -14.62
CA THR A 406 -18.11 -15.68 -14.23
C THR A 406 -17.05 -15.83 -15.32
N LEU A 407 -15.78 -15.95 -14.91
CA LEU A 407 -14.68 -16.30 -15.81
C LEU A 407 -14.97 -17.65 -16.51
N PRO A 408 -14.68 -17.76 -17.82
CA PRO A 408 -14.71 -19.04 -18.51
C PRO A 408 -13.57 -19.94 -18.03
N GLU A 409 -13.73 -21.25 -18.17
CA GLU A 409 -12.62 -22.17 -17.96
C GLU A 409 -11.69 -22.15 -19.18
N LEU A 410 -10.40 -21.90 -18.92
CA LEU A 410 -9.36 -21.88 -19.95
C LEU A 410 -8.21 -22.80 -19.51
N ASN A 411 -7.79 -23.69 -20.41
CA ASN A 411 -6.61 -24.55 -20.20
C ASN A 411 -5.30 -23.77 -20.38
N ASP A 412 -5.31 -22.75 -21.24
CA ASP A 412 -4.18 -21.86 -21.50
C ASP A 412 -4.54 -20.41 -21.13
N PHE A 413 -4.08 -19.98 -19.97
CA PHE A 413 -4.25 -18.63 -19.42
C PHE A 413 -2.99 -17.76 -19.55
N CYS A 414 -1.96 -18.22 -20.27
CA CYS A 414 -0.75 -17.45 -20.49
C CYS A 414 -1.02 -16.22 -21.38
N PRO A 415 -0.29 -15.10 -21.18
CA PRO A 415 -0.35 -13.96 -22.08
C PRO A 415 -0.13 -14.39 -23.53
N SER A 416 -0.93 -13.85 -24.46
CA SER A 416 -0.91 -14.24 -25.87
C SER A 416 0.32 -13.74 -26.65
N GLY A 417 1.11 -12.82 -26.07
CA GLY A 417 2.23 -12.16 -26.73
C GLY A 417 1.83 -11.09 -27.76
N THR A 418 0.58 -11.11 -28.25
CA THR A 418 0.03 -10.11 -29.19
C THR A 418 -0.48 -8.85 -28.50
N GLY A 419 -0.58 -8.88 -27.17
CA GLY A 419 -1.14 -7.82 -26.34
C GLY A 419 -2.65 -7.94 -26.09
N GLU A 420 -3.31 -8.93 -26.70
CA GLU A 420 -4.70 -9.25 -26.39
C GLU A 420 -4.83 -9.96 -25.03
N PRO A 421 -5.90 -9.69 -24.25
CA PRO A 421 -6.15 -10.40 -23.01
C PRO A 421 -6.34 -11.91 -23.22
N PRO A 422 -5.89 -12.78 -22.29
CA PRO A 422 -6.10 -14.23 -22.41
C PRO A 422 -7.57 -14.64 -22.60
N LEU A 423 -8.54 -13.86 -22.13
CA LEU A 423 -9.96 -14.11 -22.34
C LEU A 423 -10.39 -14.05 -23.81
N SER A 424 -9.61 -13.40 -24.71
CA SER A 424 -9.90 -13.41 -26.15
C SER A 424 -9.87 -14.83 -26.75
N LYS A 425 -9.12 -15.76 -26.13
CA LYS A 425 -9.06 -17.17 -26.52
C LYS A 425 -10.38 -17.92 -26.27
N ALA A 426 -11.23 -17.43 -25.37
CA ALA A 426 -12.51 -18.07 -25.00
C ALA A 426 -13.64 -17.68 -25.98
N VAL A 427 -13.51 -18.02 -27.26
CA VAL A 427 -14.39 -17.52 -28.35
C VAL A 427 -15.90 -17.67 -28.06
N SER A 428 -16.32 -18.79 -27.46
CA SER A 428 -17.73 -19.03 -27.10
C SER A 428 -18.22 -18.15 -25.95
N TRP A 429 -17.33 -17.78 -25.02
CA TRP A 429 -17.63 -16.86 -23.92
C TRP A 429 -17.52 -15.40 -24.35
N VAL A 430 -16.65 -15.07 -25.29
CA VAL A 430 -16.53 -13.70 -25.81
C VAL A 430 -17.77 -13.30 -26.61
N LYS A 431 -18.33 -14.23 -27.40
CA LYS A 431 -19.61 -14.00 -28.09
C LYS A 431 -20.76 -13.92 -27.08
N ALA A 432 -21.53 -12.85 -27.15
CA ALA A 432 -22.67 -12.58 -26.30
C ALA A 432 -23.86 -12.05 -27.11
N THR A 433 -24.95 -11.83 -26.41
CA THR A 433 -26.15 -11.19 -26.94
C THR A 433 -26.65 -10.27 -25.84
N ASP A 434 -27.03 -9.04 -26.20
CA ASP A 434 -27.64 -8.13 -25.25
C ASP A 434 -28.98 -8.71 -24.78
N SER A 435 -29.15 -8.86 -23.47
CA SER A 435 -30.34 -9.46 -22.87
C SER A 435 -31.60 -8.60 -23.05
N LEU A 436 -31.43 -7.29 -23.27
CA LEU A 436 -32.54 -6.34 -23.46
C LEU A 436 -32.98 -6.22 -24.91
N SER A 437 -32.04 -6.05 -25.85
CA SER A 437 -32.35 -5.85 -27.27
C SER A 437 -32.27 -7.12 -28.12
N GLY A 438 -31.69 -8.21 -27.61
CA GLY A 438 -31.50 -9.47 -28.34
C GLY A 438 -30.47 -9.38 -29.47
N ARG A 439 -29.74 -8.26 -29.58
CA ARG A 439 -28.75 -8.02 -30.64
C ARG A 439 -27.40 -8.69 -30.31
N PRO A 440 -26.65 -9.16 -31.33
CA PRO A 440 -25.30 -9.68 -31.15
C PRO A 440 -24.35 -8.66 -30.51
N ALA A 441 -23.52 -9.13 -29.58
CA ALA A 441 -22.56 -8.32 -28.88
C ALA A 441 -21.32 -9.13 -28.49
N THR A 442 -20.26 -8.43 -28.14
CA THR A 442 -18.98 -9.01 -27.72
C THR A 442 -18.66 -8.61 -26.28
N ARG A 443 -18.32 -9.57 -25.39
CA ARG A 443 -17.95 -9.27 -24.00
C ARG A 443 -16.59 -8.57 -23.93
N GLU A 444 -16.43 -7.71 -22.93
CA GLU A 444 -15.12 -7.19 -22.53
C GLU A 444 -14.19 -8.34 -22.08
N THR A 445 -12.98 -8.35 -22.65
CA THR A 445 -11.98 -9.39 -22.42
C THR A 445 -10.91 -8.96 -21.42
N ASN A 446 -10.87 -7.68 -21.06
CA ASN A 446 -10.07 -7.21 -19.93
C ASN A 446 -10.76 -7.56 -18.59
N THR A 447 -9.93 -7.75 -17.58
CA THR A 447 -10.37 -7.99 -16.19
C THR A 447 -10.09 -6.77 -15.31
N MET A 448 -10.79 -6.69 -14.18
CA MET A 448 -10.52 -5.71 -13.14
C MET A 448 -9.18 -6.02 -12.46
N PRO A 449 -8.49 -4.99 -11.92
CA PRO A 449 -7.25 -5.21 -11.20
C PRO A 449 -7.56 -5.76 -9.81
N GLN A 450 -6.56 -6.41 -9.20
CA GLN A 450 -6.65 -6.90 -7.82
C GLN A 450 -7.19 -5.87 -6.82
N TRP A 451 -6.76 -4.62 -7.00
CA TRP A 451 -7.13 -3.50 -6.14
C TRP A 451 -8.64 -3.24 -6.12
N ALA A 452 -9.40 -3.62 -7.15
CA ALA A 452 -10.85 -3.46 -7.17
C ALA A 452 -11.52 -4.15 -5.98
N GLY A 453 -11.08 -5.35 -5.63
CA GLY A 453 -11.55 -6.05 -4.43
C GLY A 453 -11.10 -5.37 -3.14
N SER A 454 -9.84 -4.95 -3.08
CA SER A 454 -9.31 -4.35 -1.86
C SER A 454 -9.91 -2.97 -1.54
N CYS A 455 -10.61 -2.32 -2.47
CA CYS A 455 -11.22 -1.01 -2.22
C CYS A 455 -12.47 -1.03 -1.31
N TRP A 456 -13.11 -2.18 -1.09
CA TRP A 456 -14.41 -2.23 -0.39
C TRP A 456 -14.62 -3.46 0.50
N TYR A 457 -13.65 -4.38 0.61
CA TYR A 457 -13.79 -5.64 1.35
C TYR A 457 -14.19 -5.47 2.82
N TYR A 458 -13.85 -4.34 3.45
CA TYR A 458 -14.21 -4.06 4.84
C TYR A 458 -15.73 -4.01 5.04
N LEU A 459 -16.49 -3.54 4.03
CA LEU A 459 -17.95 -3.58 4.06
C LEU A 459 -18.47 -5.02 3.99
N ARG A 460 -17.80 -5.89 3.21
CA ARG A 460 -18.20 -7.30 3.11
C ARG A 460 -18.02 -8.03 4.43
N PHE A 461 -17.08 -7.64 5.27
CA PHE A 461 -16.91 -8.24 6.60
C PHE A 461 -18.06 -7.94 7.56
N MET A 462 -18.73 -6.81 7.38
CA MET A 462 -19.89 -6.42 8.18
C MET A 462 -21.11 -7.30 7.83
N ASP A 463 -21.19 -7.78 6.59
CA ASP A 463 -22.26 -8.68 6.15
C ASP A 463 -21.84 -9.75 5.12
N PRO A 464 -21.03 -10.74 5.54
CA PRO A 464 -20.35 -11.67 4.64
C PRO A 464 -21.26 -12.71 4.00
N HIS A 465 -22.53 -12.79 4.42
CA HIS A 465 -23.51 -13.74 3.89
C HIS A 465 -24.67 -13.06 3.16
N ASN A 466 -24.66 -11.74 3.02
CA ASN A 466 -25.69 -11.03 2.28
C ASN A 466 -25.68 -11.45 0.80
N SER A 467 -26.81 -11.95 0.32
CA SER A 467 -27.03 -12.37 -1.06
C SER A 467 -27.82 -11.35 -1.89
N LYS A 468 -28.40 -10.31 -1.27
CA LYS A 468 -29.29 -9.35 -1.92
C LYS A 468 -28.62 -8.03 -2.25
N GLU A 469 -27.77 -7.52 -1.37
CA GLU A 469 -27.12 -6.21 -1.51
C GLU A 469 -25.61 -6.27 -1.21
N LEU A 470 -24.95 -5.10 -1.25
CA LEU A 470 -23.53 -4.97 -0.95
C LEU A 470 -23.23 -5.26 0.54
N VAL A 471 -23.98 -4.58 1.41
CA VAL A 471 -23.97 -4.67 2.87
C VAL A 471 -25.33 -4.19 3.37
N ASP A 472 -25.91 -4.87 4.36
CA ASP A 472 -27.15 -4.41 5.01
C ASP A 472 -26.90 -3.08 5.74
N LYS A 473 -27.77 -2.09 5.53
CA LYS A 473 -27.60 -0.74 6.10
C LYS A 473 -27.57 -0.71 7.63
N THR A 474 -28.24 -1.64 8.30
CA THR A 474 -28.26 -1.72 9.76
C THR A 474 -26.93 -2.28 10.26
N LYS A 475 -26.41 -3.32 9.61
CA LYS A 475 -25.10 -3.90 9.94
C LYS A 475 -23.96 -2.97 9.60
N GLU A 476 -24.05 -2.25 8.49
CA GLU A 476 -23.09 -1.21 8.12
C GLU A 476 -23.03 -0.14 9.21
N ARG A 477 -24.15 0.49 9.57
CA ARG A 477 -24.19 1.52 10.63
C ARG A 477 -23.72 1.02 11.99
N TYR A 478 -23.92 -0.26 12.28
CA TYR A 478 -23.48 -0.86 13.54
C TYR A 478 -21.96 -1.02 13.61
N TRP A 479 -21.30 -1.36 12.50
CA TRP A 479 -19.86 -1.63 12.46
C TRP A 479 -19.01 -0.51 11.84
N SER A 480 -19.63 0.48 11.20
CA SER A 480 -18.98 1.56 10.45
C SER A 480 -18.89 2.84 11.29
N PRO A 481 -17.84 3.66 11.13
CA PRO A 481 -16.67 3.44 10.26
C PRO A 481 -15.73 2.38 10.84
N VAL A 482 -14.72 1.98 10.06
CA VAL A 482 -13.66 1.12 10.60
C VAL A 482 -12.86 1.90 11.63
N ASP A 483 -12.91 1.49 12.89
CA ASP A 483 -12.28 2.24 13.98
C ASP A 483 -10.75 2.22 13.87
N VAL A 484 -10.15 1.04 13.64
CA VAL A 484 -8.70 0.88 13.50
C VAL A 484 -8.37 0.08 12.24
N TYR A 485 -7.63 0.71 11.35
CA TYR A 485 -7.01 0.06 10.20
C TYR A 485 -5.50 -0.06 10.41
N VAL A 486 -4.95 -1.26 10.20
CA VAL A 486 -3.50 -1.51 10.30
C VAL A 486 -2.96 -1.98 8.95
N GLY A 487 -1.92 -1.32 8.45
CA GLY A 487 -1.32 -1.65 7.16
C GLY A 487 0.11 -1.15 7.02
N GLY A 488 0.77 -1.53 5.93
CA GLY A 488 2.07 -0.97 5.56
C GLY A 488 1.95 0.43 4.96
N ALA A 489 2.97 1.29 5.18
CA ALA A 489 3.00 2.65 4.61
C ALA A 489 3.06 2.67 3.08
N GLU A 490 3.50 1.57 2.45
CA GLU A 490 3.50 1.39 1.00
C GLU A 490 2.11 1.52 0.36
N HIS A 491 1.03 1.38 1.14
CA HIS A 491 -0.34 1.44 0.64
C HIS A 491 -0.98 2.83 0.75
N ALA A 492 -0.22 3.85 1.15
CA ALA A 492 -0.70 5.20 1.39
C ALA A 492 -1.36 5.85 0.16
N VAL A 493 -0.71 5.79 -1.01
CA VAL A 493 -1.20 6.42 -2.26
C VAL A 493 -1.88 5.45 -3.21
N LEU A 494 -1.83 4.15 -2.88
CA LEU A 494 -2.47 3.06 -3.62
C LEU A 494 -3.81 2.70 -2.96
N HIS A 495 -3.82 1.60 -2.20
CA HIS A 495 -5.04 1.04 -1.62
C HIS A 495 -5.81 2.03 -0.75
N LEU A 496 -5.15 2.80 0.12
CA LEU A 496 -5.86 3.75 0.98
C LEU A 496 -6.56 4.84 0.16
N LEU A 497 -5.90 5.37 -0.88
CA LEU A 497 -6.51 6.38 -1.76
C LEU A 497 -7.70 5.79 -2.55
N TYR A 498 -7.53 4.61 -3.14
CA TYR A 498 -8.59 3.97 -3.92
C TYR A 498 -9.77 3.51 -3.07
N ALA A 499 -9.52 3.00 -1.86
CA ALA A 499 -10.56 2.62 -0.92
C ALA A 499 -11.41 3.84 -0.51
N ARG A 500 -10.77 4.98 -0.23
CA ARG A 500 -11.48 6.26 0.04
C ARG A 500 -12.32 6.69 -1.15
N PHE A 501 -11.76 6.66 -2.37
CA PHE A 501 -12.50 7.01 -3.59
C PHE A 501 -13.76 6.14 -3.76
N TRP A 502 -13.63 4.81 -3.70
CA TRP A 502 -14.78 3.91 -3.82
C TRP A 502 -15.79 4.12 -2.68
N HIS A 503 -15.32 4.32 -1.45
CA HIS A 503 -16.20 4.60 -0.31
C HIS A 503 -17.02 5.86 -0.52
N LYS A 504 -16.40 6.95 -1.02
CA LYS A 504 -17.12 8.19 -1.33
C LYS A 504 -18.16 8.01 -2.42
N VAL A 505 -17.84 7.25 -3.47
CA VAL A 505 -18.83 6.89 -4.49
C VAL A 505 -20.01 6.13 -3.86
N LEU A 506 -19.73 5.17 -2.96
CA LEU A 506 -20.75 4.40 -2.24
C LEU A 506 -21.56 5.27 -1.26
N TYR A 507 -20.94 6.28 -0.67
CA TYR A 507 -21.59 7.28 0.18
C TYR A 507 -22.56 8.12 -0.66
N ASP A 508 -22.14 8.55 -1.85
CA ASP A 508 -22.95 9.34 -2.76
C ASP A 508 -24.15 8.56 -3.34
N ILE A 509 -24.11 7.21 -3.41
CA ILE A 509 -25.32 6.39 -3.72
C ILE A 509 -26.15 6.05 -2.45
N GLY A 510 -25.70 6.45 -1.26
CA GLY A 510 -26.37 6.13 0.01
C GLY A 510 -26.32 4.64 0.38
N VAL A 511 -25.26 3.94 -0.04
CA VAL A 511 -24.98 2.54 0.36
C VAL A 511 -24.30 2.49 1.72
N VAL A 512 -23.37 3.40 1.99
CA VAL A 512 -22.69 3.55 3.29
C VAL A 512 -23.14 4.83 3.99
N SER A 513 -22.99 4.86 5.31
CA SER A 513 -23.46 5.98 6.14
C SER A 513 -22.39 7.02 6.48
N THR A 514 -21.11 6.70 6.25
CA THR A 514 -19.95 7.55 6.56
C THR A 514 -19.24 8.02 5.28
N LYS A 515 -18.58 9.19 5.34
CA LYS A 515 -17.81 9.74 4.22
C LYS A 515 -16.45 9.06 4.01
N GLU A 516 -15.90 8.49 5.07
CA GLU A 516 -14.57 7.90 5.10
C GLU A 516 -14.62 6.49 5.69
N PRO A 517 -13.88 5.52 5.11
CA PRO A 517 -13.93 4.14 5.54
C PRO A 517 -13.15 3.84 6.82
N PHE A 518 -12.04 4.55 7.07
CA PHE A 518 -11.10 4.26 8.16
C PHE A 518 -10.91 5.50 9.04
N GLN A 519 -11.30 5.39 10.31
CA GLN A 519 -11.17 6.49 11.27
C GLN A 519 -9.72 6.66 11.73
N TYR A 520 -9.07 5.57 12.12
CA TYR A 520 -7.68 5.56 12.55
C TYR A 520 -6.82 4.64 11.70
N VAL A 521 -5.67 5.13 11.23
CA VAL A 521 -4.71 4.34 10.45
C VAL A 521 -3.40 4.17 11.21
N ILE A 522 -2.96 2.92 11.34
CA ILE A 522 -1.65 2.58 11.89
C ILE A 522 -0.78 2.01 10.79
N ASN A 523 0.29 2.72 10.47
CA ASN A 523 1.34 2.20 9.61
C ASN A 523 2.32 1.39 10.44
N GLN A 524 2.37 0.09 10.18
CA GLN A 524 3.34 -0.79 10.82
C GLN A 524 4.71 -0.70 10.14
N GLY A 525 5.76 -0.82 10.94
CA GLY A 525 7.14 -0.93 10.47
C GLY A 525 7.40 -2.15 9.60
N ILE A 526 8.45 -2.06 8.77
CA ILE A 526 8.90 -3.19 7.97
C ILE A 526 9.91 -4.00 8.79
N ILE A 527 9.74 -5.33 8.84
CA ILE A 527 10.75 -6.24 9.37
C ILE A 527 11.81 -6.47 8.30
N LEU A 528 13.05 -6.15 8.64
CA LEU A 528 14.22 -6.42 7.80
C LEU A 528 14.77 -7.82 8.12
N GLY A 529 15.27 -8.48 7.08
CA GLY A 529 16.00 -9.74 7.20
C GLY A 529 17.32 -9.57 7.95
N GLU A 530 18.09 -10.66 8.07
CA GLU A 530 19.42 -10.58 8.65
C GLU A 530 20.32 -9.60 7.87
N VAL A 531 21.27 -8.99 8.58
CA VAL A 531 22.23 -8.07 7.99
C VAL A 531 23.12 -8.87 7.04
N GLN A 532 23.06 -8.53 5.75
CA GLN A 532 24.01 -9.06 4.77
C GLN A 532 25.25 -8.17 4.76
N TYR A 533 26.41 -8.82 4.76
CA TYR A 533 27.70 -8.15 4.60
C TYR A 533 28.13 -8.32 3.16
N MET A 534 28.40 -7.23 2.46
CA MET A 534 28.78 -7.26 1.05
C MET A 534 30.12 -6.59 0.83
N ALA A 535 30.88 -7.12 -0.12
CA ALA A 535 32.07 -6.47 -0.64
C ALA A 535 31.84 -6.09 -2.11
N CYS A 536 32.44 -4.99 -2.54
CA CYS A 536 32.43 -4.57 -3.93
C CYS A 536 33.58 -5.28 -4.67
N ARG A 537 33.38 -5.67 -5.92
CA ARG A 537 34.47 -6.04 -6.84
C ARG A 537 34.74 -4.94 -7.86
N ASP A 538 36.02 -4.69 -8.12
CA ASP A 538 36.45 -3.89 -9.26
C ASP A 538 36.31 -4.67 -10.59
N GLN A 539 36.64 -4.01 -11.71
CA GLN A 539 36.58 -4.62 -13.05
C GLN A 539 37.55 -5.78 -13.24
N ASP A 540 38.60 -5.84 -12.42
CA ASP A 540 39.64 -6.88 -12.43
C ASP A 540 39.30 -8.05 -11.47
N GLY A 541 38.19 -7.95 -10.75
CA GLY A 541 37.68 -8.97 -9.84
C GLY A 541 38.24 -8.92 -8.42
N ASN A 542 39.01 -7.89 -8.04
CA ASN A 542 39.53 -7.73 -6.68
C ASN A 542 38.47 -7.10 -5.76
N LEU A 543 38.51 -7.49 -4.48
CA LEU A 543 37.62 -6.94 -3.46
C LEU A 543 38.10 -5.55 -3.04
N ILE A 544 37.22 -4.57 -3.14
CA ILE A 544 37.48 -3.17 -2.78
C ILE A 544 36.64 -2.74 -1.57
N SER A 545 37.19 -1.81 -0.80
CA SER A 545 36.58 -1.27 0.42
C SER A 545 35.36 -0.40 0.09
N ALA A 546 34.31 -0.48 0.91
CA ALA A 546 33.07 0.27 0.75
C ALA A 546 33.25 1.81 0.70
N ASP A 547 34.31 2.33 1.32
CA ASP A 547 34.59 3.77 1.38
C ASP A 547 35.15 4.33 0.06
N SER A 548 35.65 3.46 -0.83
CA SER A 548 36.29 3.86 -2.09
C SER A 548 35.27 4.19 -3.20
N THR A 549 33.99 3.89 -2.98
CA THR A 549 32.94 4.02 -3.99
C THR A 549 32.05 5.23 -3.73
N GLY A 550 32.30 6.32 -4.45
CA GLY A 550 31.40 7.48 -4.49
C GLY A 550 30.10 7.24 -5.25
N MET A 551 29.97 6.16 -6.03
CA MET A 551 28.79 5.85 -6.84
C MET A 551 28.56 4.32 -6.88
N LEU A 552 27.50 3.86 -6.22
CA LEU A 552 27.13 2.45 -6.03
C LEU A 552 26.60 1.73 -7.29
N ASN A 553 26.51 2.40 -8.44
CA ASN A 553 25.70 1.90 -9.57
C ASN A 553 26.45 1.01 -10.57
N ASP A 554 27.78 0.96 -10.57
CA ASP A 554 28.58 0.27 -11.61
C ASP A 554 29.44 -0.90 -11.11
N HIS A 555 29.31 -1.34 -9.86
CA HIS A 555 30.20 -2.37 -9.28
C HIS A 555 29.43 -3.62 -8.85
N LYS A 556 30.02 -4.79 -9.09
CA LYS A 556 29.39 -6.09 -8.76
C LYS A 556 29.53 -6.35 -7.25
N LEU A 557 28.40 -6.51 -6.58
CA LEU A 557 28.35 -6.83 -5.15
C LEU A 557 28.42 -8.34 -4.92
N GLU A 558 29.20 -8.75 -3.92
CA GLU A 558 29.28 -10.15 -3.47
C GLU A 558 28.94 -10.25 -1.98
N ILE A 559 28.10 -11.22 -1.63
CA ILE A 559 27.69 -11.49 -0.24
C ILE A 559 28.81 -12.28 0.45
N ILE A 560 29.27 -11.76 1.59
CA ILE A 560 30.29 -12.34 2.43
C ILE A 560 29.63 -13.12 3.60
N PRO A 561 29.98 -14.40 3.80
CA PRO A 561 29.50 -15.18 4.94
C PRO A 561 29.88 -14.55 6.29
N VAL A 562 28.96 -14.58 7.26
CA VAL A 562 29.11 -13.92 8.58
C VAL A 562 30.37 -14.39 9.32
N GLU A 563 30.78 -15.64 9.13
CA GLU A 563 31.96 -16.22 9.79
C GLU A 563 33.27 -15.57 9.33
N LYS A 564 33.25 -14.96 8.14
CA LYS A 564 34.38 -14.22 7.54
C LYS A 564 34.35 -12.73 7.88
N VAL A 565 33.40 -12.27 8.68
CA VAL A 565 33.22 -10.86 9.03
C VAL A 565 33.75 -10.58 10.44
N MET A 566 34.46 -9.46 10.59
CA MET A 566 34.91 -8.96 11.89
C MET A 566 34.41 -7.53 12.08
N LYS A 567 33.99 -7.19 13.30
CA LYS A 567 33.67 -5.80 13.66
C LYS A 567 34.98 -5.06 13.97
N SER A 568 35.21 -3.93 13.32
CA SER A 568 36.36 -3.03 13.55
C SER A 568 35.85 -1.60 13.73
N GLY A 569 35.82 -1.13 14.98
CA GLY A 569 35.19 0.15 15.34
C GLY A 569 33.69 0.19 14.99
N ASP A 570 33.29 1.21 14.24
CA ASP A 570 31.90 1.40 13.76
C ASP A 570 31.61 0.69 12.42
N SER A 571 32.58 -0.03 11.85
CA SER A 571 32.48 -0.70 10.56
C SER A 571 32.66 -2.21 10.66
N PHE A 572 32.24 -2.91 9.61
CA PHE A 572 32.47 -4.34 9.44
C PHE A 572 33.55 -4.54 8.37
N VAL A 573 34.48 -5.46 8.60
CA VAL A 573 35.61 -5.74 7.72
C VAL A 573 35.75 -7.23 7.46
N LEU A 574 36.45 -7.59 6.38
CA LEU A 574 36.78 -8.99 6.11
C LEU A 574 37.85 -9.48 7.10
N LYS A 575 37.64 -10.65 7.71
CA LYS A 575 38.54 -11.22 8.72
C LYS A 575 39.94 -11.50 8.17
N GLU A 576 40.03 -11.91 6.91
CA GLU A 576 41.29 -12.21 6.21
C GLU A 576 41.98 -10.94 5.70
N HIS A 577 41.21 -9.87 5.44
CA HIS A 577 41.72 -8.59 4.96
C HIS A 577 41.01 -7.42 5.69
N PRO A 578 41.49 -7.04 6.90
CA PRO A 578 40.84 -6.02 7.72
C PRO A 578 40.78 -4.63 7.10
N ASP A 579 41.55 -4.37 6.03
CA ASP A 579 41.55 -3.12 5.28
C ASP A 579 40.34 -2.98 4.34
N ILE A 580 39.65 -4.09 4.06
CA ILE A 580 38.45 -4.11 3.20
C ILE A 580 37.22 -3.94 4.09
N ARG A 581 36.62 -2.75 4.05
CA ARG A 581 35.33 -2.48 4.70
C ARG A 581 34.18 -3.06 3.89
N LEU A 582 33.28 -3.71 4.59
CA LEU A 582 32.08 -4.35 4.07
C LEU A 582 30.87 -3.43 4.22
N ILE A 583 29.99 -3.47 3.23
CA ILE A 583 28.67 -2.86 3.29
C ILE A 583 27.78 -3.77 4.12
N ALA A 584 27.38 -3.30 5.31
CA ALA A 584 26.42 -4.01 6.16
C ALA A 584 25.02 -3.46 5.92
N ARG A 585 24.14 -4.22 5.25
CA ARG A 585 22.77 -3.79 4.96
C ARG A 585 21.77 -4.89 5.22
N ALA A 586 20.71 -4.54 5.94
CA ALA A 586 19.53 -5.39 6.09
C ALA A 586 18.47 -4.98 5.04
N HIS A 587 17.96 -5.95 4.30
CA HIS A 587 16.96 -5.75 3.24
C HIS A 587 15.54 -6.11 3.75
N LYS A 588 14.49 -5.53 3.14
CA LYS A 588 13.09 -5.94 3.39
C LYS A 588 12.98 -7.45 3.15
N MET A 589 12.31 -8.17 4.05
CA MET A 589 12.04 -9.59 3.81
C MET A 589 11.10 -9.74 2.61
N SER A 590 11.51 -10.51 1.61
CA SER A 590 10.68 -10.82 0.45
C SER A 590 11.08 -12.16 -0.15
N THR A 591 10.12 -12.86 -0.75
CA THR A 591 10.37 -14.13 -1.45
C THR A 591 11.42 -13.95 -2.56
N SER A 592 11.36 -12.84 -3.30
CA SER A 592 12.33 -12.50 -4.35
C SER A 592 13.75 -12.29 -3.83
N SER A 593 13.91 -11.88 -2.56
CA SER A 593 15.22 -11.65 -1.94
C SER A 593 15.79 -12.89 -1.25
N GLY A 594 15.04 -14.01 -1.20
CA GLY A 594 15.49 -15.26 -0.57
C GLY A 594 15.81 -15.15 0.93
N ASN A 595 15.44 -14.04 1.58
CA ASN A 595 15.77 -13.71 2.98
C ASN A 595 14.58 -13.90 3.92
N VAL A 596 13.64 -14.76 3.54
CA VAL A 596 12.40 -15.03 4.27
C VAL A 596 12.65 -15.96 5.45
N VAL A 597 12.22 -15.53 6.64
CA VAL A 597 12.06 -16.42 7.80
C VAL A 597 10.61 -16.88 7.85
N ASN A 598 10.39 -18.19 7.76
CA ASN A 598 9.06 -18.78 7.87
C ASN A 598 8.59 -18.76 9.34
N PRO A 599 7.40 -18.20 9.66
CA PRO A 599 6.89 -18.19 11.02
C PRO A 599 6.65 -19.60 11.59
N ASP A 600 6.34 -20.60 10.75
CA ASP A 600 6.04 -21.96 11.21
C ASP A 600 7.27 -22.63 11.85
N ASP A 601 8.46 -22.39 11.30
CA ASP A 601 9.72 -22.89 11.85
C ASP A 601 9.95 -22.32 13.26
N VAL A 602 9.73 -21.01 13.43
CA VAL A 602 9.88 -20.32 14.73
C VAL A 602 8.83 -20.80 15.73
N VAL A 603 7.59 -21.01 15.30
CA VAL A 603 6.51 -21.53 16.16
C VAL A 603 6.81 -22.97 16.58
N SER A 604 7.32 -23.81 15.68
CA SER A 604 7.67 -25.20 15.99
C SER A 604 8.80 -25.29 17.01
N GLU A 605 9.75 -24.34 16.98
CA GLU A 605 10.92 -24.36 17.86
C GLU A 605 10.66 -23.65 19.21
N TYR A 606 9.95 -22.51 19.20
CA TYR A 606 9.83 -21.63 20.37
C TYR A 606 8.39 -21.40 20.87
N GLY A 607 7.38 -21.81 20.09
CA GLY A 607 5.97 -21.57 20.37
C GLY A 607 5.45 -20.21 19.87
N ALA A 608 4.13 -20.12 19.69
CA ALA A 608 3.46 -18.94 19.14
C ALA A 608 3.52 -17.72 20.06
N ASP A 609 3.41 -17.91 21.38
CA ASP A 609 3.45 -16.80 22.33
C ASP A 609 4.84 -16.14 22.39
N SER A 610 5.91 -16.94 22.31
CA SER A 610 7.28 -16.44 22.20
C SER A 610 7.47 -15.57 20.95
N LEU A 611 6.96 -16.03 19.80
CA LEU A 611 6.99 -15.26 18.55
C LEU A 611 6.21 -13.93 18.67
N ARG A 612 5.02 -13.97 19.27
CA ARG A 612 4.17 -12.79 19.45
C ARG A 612 4.78 -11.77 20.41
N LEU A 613 5.26 -12.23 21.56
CA LEU A 613 5.89 -11.40 22.57
C LEU A 613 7.14 -10.73 22.01
N TYR A 614 7.99 -11.51 21.35
CA TYR A 614 9.20 -11.00 20.73
C TYR A 614 8.88 -9.87 19.74
N LYS A 615 7.90 -10.08 18.83
CA LYS A 615 7.50 -9.05 17.85
C LYS A 615 7.07 -7.73 18.47
N MET A 616 6.36 -7.77 19.59
CA MET A 616 5.92 -6.57 20.30
C MET A 616 7.04 -5.94 21.13
N PHE A 617 8.04 -6.73 21.55
CA PHE A 617 9.18 -6.26 22.32
C PHE A 617 10.33 -5.69 21.46
N MET A 618 10.41 -6.05 20.17
CA MET A 618 11.44 -5.56 19.24
C MET A 618 11.49 -4.02 19.10
N GLY A 619 10.41 -3.33 19.44
CA GLY A 619 10.30 -1.88 19.40
C GLY A 619 8.87 -1.42 19.09
N PRO A 620 8.58 -0.10 19.22
CA PRO A 620 7.29 0.49 18.87
C PRO A 620 6.76 0.02 17.51
N LEU A 621 5.45 -0.21 17.40
CA LEU A 621 4.83 -0.77 16.17
C LEU A 621 5.06 0.12 14.93
N ARG A 622 5.14 1.44 15.14
CA ARG A 622 5.29 2.47 14.10
C ARG A 622 6.73 2.67 13.61
N ASP A 623 7.71 2.08 14.28
CA ASP A 623 9.11 2.27 13.90
C ASP A 623 9.37 1.67 12.52
N SER A 624 9.90 2.49 11.61
CA SER A 624 9.97 2.18 10.17
C SER A 624 10.78 0.93 9.83
N LYS A 625 11.77 0.57 10.66
CA LYS A 625 12.68 -0.56 10.44
C LYS A 625 12.93 -1.33 11.73
N LYS A 626 12.75 -2.64 11.68
CA LYS A 626 13.08 -3.55 12.79
C LYS A 626 13.95 -4.70 12.28
N THR A 627 15.11 -4.90 12.88
CA THR A 627 16.00 -6.00 12.52
C THR A 627 15.61 -7.24 13.32
N TRP A 628 15.35 -8.35 12.64
CA TRP A 628 15.05 -9.62 13.29
C TRP A 628 16.30 -10.20 13.99
N ARG A 629 16.19 -10.51 15.29
CA ARG A 629 17.21 -11.21 16.08
C ARG A 629 16.60 -11.90 17.31
N LEU A 630 16.08 -13.11 17.15
CA LEU A 630 15.45 -13.83 18.24
C LEU A 630 16.51 -14.32 19.25
N ILE A 631 16.44 -13.85 20.49
CA ILE A 631 17.17 -14.41 21.63
C ILE A 631 16.12 -14.76 22.67
N VAL A 632 15.58 -15.97 22.61
CA VAL A 632 14.70 -16.51 23.65
C VAL A 632 15.50 -17.59 24.37
N GLY A 633 15.68 -17.43 25.68
CA GLY A 633 16.27 -18.49 26.49
C GLY A 633 15.38 -19.74 26.43
N SER A 634 15.96 -20.92 26.28
CA SER A 634 15.19 -22.16 26.31
C SER A 634 14.44 -22.28 27.65
N PRO A 635 13.13 -22.63 27.63
CA PRO A 635 12.45 -23.03 28.86
C PRO A 635 13.16 -24.23 29.47
N LEU A 636 13.04 -24.40 30.79
CA LEU A 636 13.54 -25.60 31.45
C LEU A 636 12.76 -26.83 30.94
N SER A 637 13.34 -28.02 31.10
CA SER A 637 12.77 -29.29 30.63
C SER A 637 11.39 -29.63 31.21
N ASP A 638 10.93 -28.88 32.21
CA ASP A 638 9.62 -28.98 32.86
C ASP A 638 8.62 -27.88 32.42
N GLY A 639 8.99 -27.03 31.47
CA GLY A 639 8.16 -25.93 30.97
C GLY A 639 8.19 -24.65 31.83
N THR A 640 9.05 -24.58 32.85
CA THR A 640 9.17 -23.39 33.71
C THR A 640 10.23 -22.40 33.21
N PHE A 641 9.99 -21.11 33.47
CA PHE A 641 10.96 -20.04 33.26
C PHE A 641 11.75 -19.78 34.55
N LYS A 642 13.03 -19.44 34.44
CA LYS A 642 14.05 -19.48 35.53
C LYS A 642 13.82 -18.55 36.74
N ASP A 643 12.75 -17.78 36.78
CA ASP A 643 12.52 -16.76 37.80
C ASP A 643 11.44 -17.22 38.80
N ARG A 644 11.93 -17.88 39.86
CA ARG A 644 11.33 -18.26 41.16
C ARG A 644 10.06 -17.49 41.61
N THR A 645 8.94 -17.67 40.92
CA THR A 645 7.66 -17.09 41.32
C THR A 645 6.96 -18.09 42.24
N VAL A 646 6.73 -17.72 43.51
CA VAL A 646 6.03 -18.55 44.50
C VAL A 646 4.65 -17.95 44.72
N SER A 647 3.59 -18.72 44.48
CA SER A 647 2.24 -18.34 44.87
C SER A 647 2.13 -18.46 46.39
N VAL A 648 1.77 -17.38 47.07
CA VAL A 648 1.51 -17.36 48.52
C VAL A 648 0.07 -16.93 48.73
N ASP A 649 -0.61 -17.48 49.74
CA ASP A 649 -1.99 -17.15 50.10
C ASP A 649 -2.10 -15.89 50.99
N GLU A 650 -1.02 -15.13 51.12
CA GLU A 650 -0.96 -13.91 51.94
C GLU A 650 -1.64 -12.73 51.23
N GLU A 651 -2.33 -11.89 52.01
CA GLU A 651 -2.89 -10.63 51.49
C GLU A 651 -1.77 -9.68 51.04
N PRO A 652 -1.89 -9.06 49.84
CA PRO A 652 -0.84 -8.20 49.30
C PRO A 652 -0.67 -6.92 50.15
N THR A 653 0.58 -6.48 50.30
CA THR A 653 0.88 -5.23 51.00
C THR A 653 0.36 -4.02 50.23
N ILE A 654 0.17 -2.88 50.92
CA ILE A 654 -0.24 -1.61 50.29
C ILE A 654 0.74 -1.19 49.18
N GLU A 655 2.04 -1.46 49.34
CA GLU A 655 3.05 -1.16 48.31
C GLU A 655 2.92 -2.06 47.09
N GLN A 656 2.66 -3.36 47.29
CA GLN A 656 2.38 -4.30 46.21
C GLN A 656 1.11 -3.91 45.45
N LEU A 657 0.04 -3.54 46.16
CA LEU A 657 -1.19 -3.02 45.55
C LEU A 657 -0.93 -1.73 44.75
N ARG A 658 -0.18 -0.77 45.30
CA ARG A 658 0.20 0.45 44.57
C ARG A 658 1.00 0.13 43.31
N CYS A 659 1.95 -0.80 43.39
CA CYS A 659 2.72 -1.24 42.23
C CYS A 659 1.82 -1.90 41.18
N HIS A 660 0.91 -2.77 41.62
CA HIS A 660 -0.07 -3.44 40.77
C HIS A 660 -0.99 -2.44 40.06
N HIS A 661 -1.56 -1.47 40.78
CA HIS A 661 -2.39 -0.42 40.18
C HIS A 661 -1.62 0.51 39.23
N LYS A 662 -0.36 0.89 39.56
CA LYS A 662 0.50 1.65 38.65
C LYS A 662 0.82 0.87 37.37
N CYS A 663 1.04 -0.44 37.51
CA CYS A 663 1.23 -1.35 36.39
C CYS A 663 -0.03 -1.36 35.50
N ILE A 664 -1.21 -1.62 36.08
CA ILE A 664 -2.49 -1.58 35.35
C ILE A 664 -2.72 -0.23 34.67
N ALA A 665 -2.51 0.90 35.36
CA ALA A 665 -2.67 2.24 34.79
C ALA A 665 -1.77 2.46 33.58
N LYS A 666 -0.49 2.06 33.68
CA LYS A 666 0.48 2.16 32.58
C LYS A 666 0.07 1.31 31.38
N TYR A 667 -0.39 0.08 31.61
CA TYR A 667 -0.77 -0.84 30.52
C TYR A 667 -2.15 -0.56 29.93
N SER A 668 -3.10 -0.02 30.71
CA SER A 668 -4.44 0.33 30.23
C SER A 668 -4.52 1.68 29.53
N GLY A 669 -3.46 2.50 29.61
CA GLY A 669 -3.47 3.87 29.08
C GLY A 669 -4.28 4.85 29.93
N ASN A 670 -4.99 4.39 30.97
CA ASN A 670 -5.62 5.25 31.96
C ASN A 670 -4.54 5.83 32.88
N ARG A 671 -4.07 7.04 32.56
CA ARG A 671 -3.54 7.92 33.62
C ARG A 671 -4.75 8.30 34.47
N GLY A 672 -4.98 7.56 35.55
CA GLY A 672 -6.07 7.84 36.48
C GLY A 672 -5.99 9.28 36.99
N ASN A 673 -7.14 9.96 37.02
CA ASN A 673 -7.36 11.11 37.89
C ASN A 673 -7.22 10.69 39.35
#